data_AF-A0A640KVS9-F1
#
_entry.id   AF-A0A640KVS9-F1
#
_cell.length_a   1.000
_cell.length_b   1.000
_cell.length_c   1.000
_cell.angle_alpha   90.00
_cell.angle_beta   90.00
_cell.angle_gamma   90.00
#
_symmetry.space_group_name_H-M   'P 1'
#
loop_
_entity.id
_entity.type
_entity.pdbx_description
1 polymer ?
#
loop_
_entity_poly.entity_id
_entity_poly.type
_entity_poly.pdbx_seq_one_letter_code
_entity_poly.pdbx_strand_id
1 'polypeptide(L)'
;MAVRVLCLHGAQQTREIFQNQLSLFQDDLAHTAELVFLEAPHVLPLITEQDDIHTRSWCSADSKEDYSAGDALVAATMQPAGPGTDLAFTVMLGFSQGALMIYRYLWLYASDSAVAAQLRGVIVAGAPDPRRTFVRNANNTLFQSAFDSTSRSDTGATVFGALPFLHIIGKKDAIVAPEESAGFAQVCSSASHILFHEHGHSIPALKEVRVAVREVCQTALLSSAKLAETLEARAEELEMVRSMYEEECVLSCGSETLVRIPLFTDVKSLLVSSSSPSAESLGASAMHVLERIKVCFRVPWSYPSTMPIVEMADSPAWHSVKYERWAADIIVRTSAYLADELGVGTAMLLPAYLYAAGLAQEKLDVLVDVFAEEACGRGGAHSGFDGGADGEAAASQLAGPWAAEDELLREAYIAEAEAKAAELLLAETKRRRDIRCSTADVGEDDDGEADSEEADSEDAAAAGGGGGSCTLTIGLIGKPSAGKSTFFNAITNPAAESDAARVAAFPFTTIEPNIGVGLAPLYCPCATLRAAAVSCAGDDFTEVTATAGSAAPSSAVLSSGLTSDLCDASYGHVRALGNDHFRRHPVRVKDVAGLVQGAYQGKGKGNQFLNDLCDADVLVHVVDGAAATEADGTACAPGQGSTMEDITWVRSEVHSWIYDNLRAKWTSLVRQPAKLRTMFSGYRSTPTFVDRVLRRVGIANEIALTTLLRTWGPKELHTFVALYVRLRFPMIVALNKADLPTAADVAAALRQAYPQEVFIPMTARTEWLALQLGRKGYVDYTPGATSLSVKVDCGEVDGLERSMCQELRDVTSFFRTATPSPERPSSSLLLTTTGVQDVLASAMKACGVTLVYPVRAFHPVTSLAHCLTFKLGSSAERVFNKLVHLKLLEGKLVRFEMIDLAPAKQHLYQQLLGSLATISSNEVSTLAPARHKRCTVELPASVQTLRKTEVINSSAVVARILSNKRQLA
;
A
#
# COMPACT_ATOMS: atom_id res chain seq x y z
N MET A 1 -35.71 -19.08 -7.75
CA MET A 1 -34.63 -20.02 -7.34
C MET A 1 -33.30 -19.40 -7.72
N ALA A 2 -32.24 -19.60 -6.92
CA ALA A 2 -30.91 -19.08 -7.24
C ALA A 2 -30.38 -19.75 -8.52
N VAL A 3 -29.70 -18.98 -9.37
CA VAL A 3 -29.06 -19.50 -10.59
C VAL A 3 -27.94 -20.45 -10.19
N ARG A 4 -27.88 -21.65 -10.77
CA ARG A 4 -26.77 -22.57 -10.50
C ARG A 4 -25.75 -22.47 -11.61
N VAL A 5 -24.51 -22.16 -11.23
CA VAL A 5 -23.40 -21.90 -12.13
C VAL A 5 -22.40 -23.06 -12.02
N LEU A 6 -22.12 -23.76 -13.13
CA LEU A 6 -21.08 -24.79 -13.18
C LEU A 6 -19.72 -24.15 -13.48
N CYS A 7 -18.77 -24.27 -12.55
CA CYS A 7 -17.43 -23.70 -12.63
C CYS A 7 -16.38 -24.76 -13.02
N LEU A 8 -15.70 -24.53 -14.15
CA LEU A 8 -14.65 -25.39 -14.71
C LEU A 8 -13.29 -24.66 -14.65
N HIS A 9 -12.33 -25.23 -13.91
CA HIS A 9 -11.01 -24.62 -13.67
C HIS A 9 -10.05 -24.80 -14.86
N GLY A 10 -8.92 -24.09 -14.83
CA GLY A 10 -7.87 -24.18 -15.86
C GLY A 10 -6.93 -25.38 -15.69
N ALA A 11 -5.93 -25.49 -16.57
CA ALA A 11 -4.87 -26.50 -16.46
C ALA A 11 -4.02 -26.26 -15.20
N GLN A 12 -3.45 -27.33 -14.63
CA GLN A 12 -2.56 -27.25 -13.46
C GLN A 12 -3.22 -26.60 -12.23
N GLN A 13 -4.53 -26.68 -12.12
CA GLN A 13 -5.30 -26.20 -10.98
C GLN A 13 -6.09 -27.36 -10.37
N THR A 14 -6.47 -27.22 -9.10
CA THR A 14 -7.46 -28.07 -8.45
C THR A 14 -8.75 -27.28 -8.24
N ARG A 15 -9.85 -27.99 -7.96
CA ARG A 15 -11.14 -27.37 -7.60
C ARG A 15 -11.00 -26.38 -6.44
N GLU A 16 -10.22 -26.74 -5.41
CA GLU A 16 -10.03 -25.91 -4.21
C GLU A 16 -9.28 -24.61 -4.53
N ILE A 17 -8.24 -24.68 -5.37
CA ILE A 17 -7.49 -23.49 -5.80
C ILE A 17 -8.41 -22.55 -6.59
N PHE A 18 -9.19 -23.09 -7.52
CA PHE A 18 -10.11 -22.29 -8.33
C PHE A 18 -11.26 -21.70 -7.50
N GLN A 19 -11.75 -22.46 -6.50
CA GLN A 19 -12.73 -21.97 -5.55
C GLN A 19 -12.20 -20.79 -4.73
N ASN A 20 -10.97 -20.87 -4.24
CA ASN A 20 -10.34 -19.79 -3.48
C ASN A 20 -10.12 -18.53 -4.35
N GLN A 21 -9.74 -18.69 -5.62
CA GLN A 21 -9.61 -17.59 -6.57
C GLN A 21 -10.93 -16.85 -6.81
N LEU A 22 -12.06 -17.56 -6.76
CA LEU A 22 -13.40 -17.00 -6.96
C LEU A 22 -14.15 -16.70 -5.65
N SER A 23 -13.50 -16.73 -4.49
CA SER A 23 -14.12 -16.46 -3.18
C SER A 23 -14.87 -15.11 -3.12
N LEU A 24 -14.27 -14.04 -3.64
CA LEU A 24 -14.93 -12.73 -3.72
C LEU A 24 -16.15 -12.70 -4.65
N PHE A 25 -16.19 -13.58 -5.66
CA PHE A 25 -17.36 -13.74 -6.53
C PHE A 25 -18.46 -14.54 -5.81
N GLN A 26 -18.10 -15.53 -4.99
CA GLN A 26 -19.05 -16.28 -4.16
C GLN A 26 -19.77 -15.36 -3.17
N ASP A 27 -19.02 -14.48 -2.48
CA ASP A 27 -19.60 -13.52 -1.54
C ASP A 27 -20.56 -12.54 -2.25
N ASP A 28 -20.14 -12.02 -3.41
CA ASP A 28 -20.91 -11.06 -4.20
C ASP A 28 -22.17 -11.64 -4.87
N LEU A 29 -22.21 -12.96 -5.07
CA LEU A 29 -23.29 -13.68 -5.74
C LEU A 29 -24.14 -14.52 -4.78
N ALA A 30 -23.83 -14.55 -3.48
CA ALA A 30 -24.47 -15.43 -2.49
C ALA A 30 -26.01 -15.39 -2.49
N HIS A 31 -26.61 -14.26 -2.88
CA HIS A 31 -28.06 -14.06 -2.97
C HIS A 31 -28.65 -14.25 -4.38
N THR A 32 -27.80 -14.39 -5.41
CA THR A 32 -28.18 -14.40 -6.84
C THR A 32 -27.89 -15.76 -7.48
N ALA A 33 -26.72 -16.34 -7.20
CA ALA A 33 -26.25 -17.57 -7.83
C ALA A 33 -25.44 -18.48 -6.88
N GLU A 34 -25.58 -19.78 -7.07
CA GLU A 34 -24.77 -20.82 -6.41
C GLU A 34 -23.67 -21.28 -7.38
N LEU A 35 -22.40 -21.08 -7.01
CA LEU A 35 -21.24 -21.51 -7.78
C LEU A 35 -20.84 -22.94 -7.37
N VAL A 36 -20.87 -23.88 -8.31
CA VAL A 36 -20.52 -25.30 -8.09
C VAL A 36 -19.29 -25.65 -8.90
N PHE A 37 -18.23 -26.11 -8.24
CA PHE A 37 -16.91 -26.32 -8.84
C PHE A 37 -16.69 -27.79 -9.16
N LEU A 38 -16.32 -28.08 -10.40
CA LEU A 38 -16.03 -29.43 -10.89
C LEU A 38 -14.52 -29.66 -10.96
N GLU A 39 -14.07 -30.84 -10.51
CA GLU A 39 -12.66 -31.25 -10.56
C GLU A 39 -12.36 -31.96 -11.89
N ALA A 40 -11.27 -31.58 -12.55
CA ALA A 40 -10.85 -32.23 -13.79
C ALA A 40 -10.36 -33.68 -13.55
N PRO A 41 -10.60 -34.61 -14.50
CA PRO A 41 -10.44 -36.05 -14.28
C PRO A 41 -8.98 -36.52 -14.21
N HIS A 42 -8.04 -35.84 -14.88
CA HIS A 42 -6.65 -36.31 -14.98
C HIS A 42 -5.75 -35.66 -13.94
N VAL A 43 -4.93 -36.48 -13.27
CA VAL A 43 -3.88 -36.03 -12.34
C VAL A 43 -2.60 -35.78 -13.12
N LEU A 44 -2.02 -34.59 -12.97
CA LEU A 44 -0.72 -34.27 -13.55
C LEU A 44 0.43 -34.70 -12.61
N PRO A 45 1.57 -35.13 -13.16
CA PRO A 45 2.77 -35.40 -12.37
C PRO A 45 3.24 -34.12 -11.67
N LEU A 46 3.85 -34.28 -10.49
CA LEU A 46 4.38 -33.17 -9.70
C LEU A 46 5.48 -32.44 -10.50
N ILE A 47 5.44 -31.11 -10.48
CA ILE A 47 6.38 -30.27 -11.23
C ILE A 47 7.76 -30.28 -10.56
N THR A 48 7.79 -30.43 -9.23
CA THR A 48 9.02 -30.60 -8.43
C THR A 48 8.82 -31.68 -7.36
N GLU A 49 9.92 -32.31 -6.89
CA GLU A 49 9.88 -33.32 -5.81
C GLU A 49 9.43 -32.75 -4.44
N GLN A 50 9.19 -31.44 -4.35
CA GLN A 50 8.82 -30.70 -3.13
C GLN A 50 7.34 -30.27 -3.09
N ASP A 51 6.57 -30.52 -4.15
CA ASP A 51 5.15 -30.17 -4.20
C ASP A 51 4.28 -31.29 -3.59
N ASP A 52 3.59 -31.01 -2.47
CA ASP A 52 2.72 -31.99 -1.80
C ASP A 52 1.31 -32.14 -2.45
N ILE A 53 0.95 -31.30 -3.43
CA ILE A 53 -0.41 -31.24 -4.00
C ILE A 53 -0.36 -31.53 -5.51
N HIS A 54 -0.99 -32.63 -5.92
CA HIS A 54 -1.17 -32.97 -7.33
C HIS A 54 -2.16 -32.03 -8.02
N THR A 55 -1.74 -31.42 -9.13
CA THR A 55 -2.60 -30.57 -9.97
C THR A 55 -3.39 -31.39 -10.99
N ARG A 56 -4.47 -30.82 -11.57
CA ARG A 56 -5.38 -31.53 -12.49
C ARG A 56 -5.41 -30.90 -13.89
N SER A 57 -5.86 -31.69 -14.86
CA SER A 57 -6.03 -31.30 -16.27
C SER A 57 -7.29 -31.93 -16.87
N TRP A 58 -7.90 -31.23 -17.84
CA TRP A 58 -9.06 -31.73 -18.59
C TRP A 58 -8.68 -32.66 -19.74
N CYS A 59 -7.42 -32.62 -20.19
CA CYS A 59 -6.86 -33.59 -21.13
C CYS A 59 -5.88 -34.56 -20.48
N SER A 60 -5.75 -35.74 -21.11
CA SER A 60 -4.82 -36.79 -20.71
C SER A 60 -3.35 -36.34 -20.80
N ALA A 61 -2.52 -36.80 -19.86
CA ALA A 61 -1.08 -36.52 -19.84
C ALA A 61 -0.32 -37.19 -21.01
N ASP A 62 -0.83 -38.34 -21.48
CA ASP A 62 -0.19 -39.15 -22.54
C ASP A 62 -0.49 -38.62 -23.95
N SER A 63 -1.59 -37.90 -24.11
CA SER A 63 -2.02 -37.31 -25.38
C SER A 63 -2.69 -35.97 -25.13
N LYS A 64 -1.95 -34.88 -25.39
CA LYS A 64 -2.38 -33.47 -25.16
C LYS A 64 -3.70 -33.05 -25.85
N GLU A 65 -4.29 -33.92 -26.67
CA GLU A 65 -5.51 -33.68 -27.44
C GLU A 65 -6.71 -34.58 -27.03
N ASP A 66 -6.55 -35.51 -26.08
CA ASP A 66 -7.67 -36.36 -25.63
C ASP A 66 -8.40 -35.74 -24.44
N TYR A 67 -9.62 -35.28 -24.69
CA TYR A 67 -10.54 -34.68 -23.72
C TYR A 67 -11.79 -35.55 -23.46
N SER A 68 -11.83 -36.78 -23.95
CA SER A 68 -13.01 -37.65 -23.90
C SER A 68 -13.53 -37.92 -22.48
N ALA A 69 -12.63 -38.09 -21.51
CA ALA A 69 -12.99 -38.23 -20.10
C ALA A 69 -13.59 -36.95 -19.51
N GLY A 70 -13.08 -35.78 -19.92
CA GLY A 70 -13.62 -34.48 -19.55
C GLY A 70 -15.02 -34.26 -20.14
N ASP A 71 -15.21 -34.56 -21.41
CA ASP A 71 -16.51 -34.45 -22.10
C ASP A 71 -17.58 -35.32 -21.42
N ALA A 72 -17.25 -36.57 -21.10
CA ALA A 72 -18.16 -37.48 -20.38
C ALA A 72 -18.51 -36.97 -18.98
N LEU A 73 -17.55 -36.40 -18.25
CA LEU A 73 -17.75 -35.87 -16.91
C LEU A 73 -18.63 -34.62 -16.91
N VAL A 74 -18.37 -33.66 -17.81
CA VAL A 74 -19.18 -32.44 -17.94
C VAL A 74 -20.60 -32.80 -18.39
N ALA A 75 -20.74 -33.71 -19.36
CA ALA A 75 -22.04 -34.17 -19.82
C ALA A 75 -22.85 -34.83 -18.70
N ALA A 76 -22.25 -35.75 -17.94
CA ALA A 76 -22.90 -36.41 -16.81
C ALA A 76 -23.30 -35.42 -15.69
N THR A 77 -22.49 -34.39 -15.47
CA THR A 77 -22.75 -33.35 -14.46
C THR A 77 -23.89 -32.42 -14.88
N MET A 78 -24.02 -32.18 -16.19
CA MET A 78 -25.10 -31.36 -16.76
C MET A 78 -26.43 -32.08 -16.87
N GLN A 79 -26.45 -33.42 -16.83
CA GLN A 79 -27.69 -34.19 -16.93
C GLN A 79 -28.68 -33.79 -15.81
N PRO A 80 -29.99 -33.78 -16.12
CA PRO A 80 -31.04 -33.55 -15.13
C PRO A 80 -31.04 -34.64 -14.06
N ALA A 81 -31.45 -34.30 -12.83
CA ALA A 81 -31.49 -35.24 -11.70
C ALA A 81 -32.59 -36.33 -11.83
N GLY A 82 -33.41 -36.28 -12.89
CA GLY A 82 -34.39 -37.30 -13.25
C GLY A 82 -35.16 -36.96 -14.54
N PRO A 83 -36.00 -37.88 -15.06
CA PRO A 83 -36.85 -37.62 -16.22
C PRO A 83 -37.89 -36.53 -15.91
N GLY A 84 -37.83 -35.42 -16.65
CA GLY A 84 -38.75 -34.28 -16.50
C GLY A 84 -38.25 -33.13 -15.61
N THR A 85 -37.00 -33.15 -15.14
CA THR A 85 -36.38 -32.02 -14.42
C THR A 85 -35.53 -31.17 -15.35
N ASP A 86 -35.41 -29.87 -15.06
CA ASP A 86 -34.51 -28.96 -15.78
C ASP A 86 -33.03 -29.37 -15.61
N LEU A 87 -32.16 -28.92 -16.54
CA LEU A 87 -30.71 -29.02 -16.45
C LEU A 87 -30.25 -28.67 -15.03
N ALA A 88 -29.24 -29.40 -14.54
CA ALA A 88 -28.70 -29.15 -13.21
C ALA A 88 -28.12 -27.74 -13.03
N PHE A 89 -27.67 -27.11 -14.14
CA PHE A 89 -27.06 -25.79 -14.18
C PHE A 89 -27.60 -24.95 -15.34
N THR A 90 -27.84 -23.67 -15.08
CA THR A 90 -28.37 -22.72 -16.07
C THR A 90 -27.32 -21.75 -16.62
N VAL A 91 -26.15 -21.68 -15.98
CA VAL A 91 -24.99 -20.90 -16.42
C VAL A 91 -23.72 -21.74 -16.30
N MET A 92 -22.78 -21.56 -17.23
CA MET A 92 -21.44 -22.16 -17.15
C MET A 92 -20.37 -21.09 -17.03
N LEU A 93 -19.34 -21.33 -16.21
CA LEU A 93 -18.17 -20.49 -16.05
C LEU A 93 -16.90 -21.32 -16.25
N GLY A 94 -16.07 -20.95 -17.22
CA GLY A 94 -14.85 -21.69 -17.56
C GLY A 94 -13.62 -20.80 -17.62
N PHE A 95 -12.51 -21.25 -17.04
CA PHE A 95 -11.20 -20.60 -17.14
C PHE A 95 -10.23 -21.44 -17.96
N SER A 96 -9.54 -20.85 -18.95
CA SER A 96 -8.48 -21.53 -19.72
C SER A 96 -8.97 -22.85 -20.34
N GLN A 97 -8.38 -24.00 -19.99
CA GLN A 97 -8.89 -25.33 -20.42
C GLN A 97 -10.36 -25.58 -20.05
N GLY A 98 -10.84 -25.06 -18.91
CA GLY A 98 -12.26 -25.15 -18.54
C GLY A 98 -13.16 -24.41 -19.53
N ALA A 99 -12.70 -23.30 -20.14
CA ALA A 99 -13.43 -22.63 -21.21
C ALA A 99 -13.52 -23.47 -22.49
N LEU A 100 -12.44 -24.20 -22.84
CA LEU A 100 -12.48 -25.17 -23.94
C LEU A 100 -13.52 -26.27 -23.69
N MET A 101 -13.67 -26.74 -22.43
CA MET A 101 -14.68 -27.74 -22.09
C MET A 101 -16.10 -27.22 -22.29
N ILE A 102 -16.35 -25.95 -21.99
CA ILE A 102 -17.63 -25.32 -22.29
C ILE A 102 -17.88 -25.31 -23.79
N TYR A 103 -16.93 -24.86 -24.60
CA TYR A 103 -17.12 -24.85 -26.06
C TYR A 103 -17.36 -26.25 -26.61
N ARG A 104 -16.63 -27.26 -26.13
CA ARG A 104 -16.85 -28.67 -26.53
C ARG A 104 -18.23 -29.19 -26.12
N TYR A 105 -18.66 -28.91 -24.89
CA TYR A 105 -19.99 -29.29 -24.42
C TYR A 105 -21.07 -28.63 -25.29
N LEU A 106 -20.97 -27.33 -25.54
CA LEU A 106 -21.91 -26.63 -26.40
C LEU A 106 -21.89 -27.21 -27.82
N TRP A 107 -20.75 -27.56 -28.39
CA TRP A 107 -20.73 -28.18 -29.72
C TRP A 107 -21.38 -29.56 -29.76
N LEU A 108 -21.12 -30.41 -28.77
CA LEU A 108 -21.67 -31.76 -28.70
C LEU A 108 -23.19 -31.75 -28.47
N TYR A 109 -23.71 -30.74 -27.77
CA TYR A 109 -25.10 -30.70 -27.30
C TYR A 109 -25.90 -29.47 -27.76
N ALA A 110 -25.39 -28.60 -28.64
CA ALA A 110 -26.11 -27.42 -29.14
C ALA A 110 -27.37 -27.79 -29.93
N SER A 111 -27.40 -28.97 -30.55
CA SER A 111 -28.57 -29.50 -31.25
C SER A 111 -29.62 -30.08 -30.32
N ASP A 112 -29.30 -30.23 -29.03
CA ASP A 112 -30.24 -30.72 -28.02
C ASP A 112 -31.18 -29.59 -27.58
N SER A 113 -32.47 -29.79 -27.86
CA SER A 113 -33.53 -28.85 -27.48
C SER A 113 -33.58 -28.55 -25.97
N ALA A 114 -33.17 -29.49 -25.11
CA ALA A 114 -33.13 -29.27 -23.67
C ALA A 114 -32.01 -28.28 -23.29
N VAL A 115 -30.83 -28.43 -23.89
CA VAL A 115 -29.70 -27.53 -23.65
C VAL A 115 -29.97 -26.13 -24.20
N ALA A 116 -30.51 -26.03 -25.41
CA ALA A 116 -30.87 -24.75 -26.02
C ALA A 116 -31.97 -24.00 -25.25
N ALA A 117 -32.90 -24.71 -24.59
CA ALA A 117 -33.98 -24.09 -23.84
C ALA A 117 -33.61 -23.71 -22.40
N GLN A 118 -32.66 -24.42 -21.78
CA GLN A 118 -32.39 -24.32 -20.33
C GLN A 118 -31.06 -23.64 -19.99
N LEU A 119 -30.06 -23.66 -20.87
CA LEU A 119 -28.83 -22.90 -20.68
C LEU A 119 -29.09 -21.42 -21.02
N ARG A 120 -28.75 -20.52 -20.10
CA ARG A 120 -29.13 -19.09 -20.17
C ARG A 120 -27.94 -18.13 -20.14
N GLY A 121 -26.72 -18.62 -19.96
CA GLY A 121 -25.52 -17.77 -20.04
C GLY A 121 -24.23 -18.55 -19.95
N VAL A 122 -23.18 -18.01 -20.57
CA VAL A 122 -21.85 -18.59 -20.60
C VAL A 122 -20.82 -17.52 -20.24
N ILE A 123 -19.93 -17.83 -19.31
CA ILE A 123 -18.83 -16.98 -18.88
C ILE A 123 -17.54 -17.73 -19.16
N VAL A 124 -16.65 -17.11 -19.93
CA VAL A 124 -15.36 -17.70 -20.30
C VAL A 124 -14.26 -16.69 -20.07
N ALA A 125 -13.14 -17.15 -19.52
CA ALA A 125 -12.00 -16.29 -19.22
C ALA A 125 -10.68 -16.93 -19.64
N GLY A 126 -9.78 -16.11 -20.22
CA GLY A 126 -8.51 -16.61 -20.78
C GLY A 126 -8.73 -17.76 -21.76
N ALA A 127 -9.78 -17.68 -22.58
CA ALA A 127 -10.22 -18.81 -23.40
C ALA A 127 -9.45 -18.87 -24.72
N PRO A 128 -8.68 -19.94 -24.98
CA PRO A 128 -8.00 -20.10 -26.28
C PRO A 128 -9.00 -20.36 -27.40
N ASP A 129 -8.61 -20.05 -28.65
CA ASP A 129 -9.46 -20.33 -29.81
C ASP A 129 -9.50 -21.86 -30.03
N PRO A 130 -10.67 -22.50 -29.88
CA PRO A 130 -10.81 -23.93 -30.11
C PRO A 130 -10.44 -24.35 -31.55
N ARG A 131 -10.57 -23.46 -32.54
CA ARG A 131 -10.17 -23.73 -33.95
C ARG A 131 -8.66 -23.90 -34.10
N ARG A 132 -7.87 -23.27 -33.23
CA ARG A 132 -6.41 -23.41 -33.19
C ARG A 132 -5.97 -24.56 -32.30
N THR A 133 -6.74 -24.80 -31.24
CA THR A 133 -6.43 -25.82 -30.23
C THR A 133 -6.71 -27.24 -30.75
N PHE A 134 -7.77 -27.43 -31.55
CA PHE A 134 -8.13 -28.72 -32.12
C PHE A 134 -7.81 -28.74 -33.63
N VAL A 135 -6.56 -29.11 -33.98
CA VAL A 135 -6.08 -29.15 -35.38
C VAL A 135 -6.72 -30.30 -36.16
N ARG A 136 -6.93 -30.11 -37.48
CA ARG A 136 -7.47 -31.09 -38.44
C ARG A 136 -6.62 -32.37 -38.51
N ASN A 137 -6.95 -33.39 -37.70
CA ASN A 137 -6.39 -34.74 -37.82
C ASN A 137 -7.49 -35.75 -38.20
N ALA A 138 -7.12 -36.76 -38.99
CA ALA A 138 -8.01 -37.73 -39.66
C ALA A 138 -8.93 -38.56 -38.72
N ASN A 139 -8.74 -38.47 -37.40
CA ASN A 139 -9.50 -39.22 -36.39
C ASN A 139 -10.46 -38.34 -35.56
N ASN A 140 -10.51 -37.02 -35.76
CA ASN A 140 -11.33 -36.09 -34.96
C ASN A 140 -12.50 -35.50 -35.77
N THR A 141 -13.36 -36.39 -36.29
CA THR A 141 -14.46 -36.07 -37.21
C THR A 141 -15.59 -35.23 -36.59
N LEU A 142 -15.63 -35.07 -35.25
CA LEU A 142 -16.64 -34.27 -34.54
C LEU A 142 -16.51 -32.75 -34.78
N PHE A 143 -15.27 -32.24 -34.92
CA PHE A 143 -15.02 -30.82 -35.19
C PHE A 143 -15.17 -30.43 -36.67
N GLN A 144 -15.21 -31.43 -37.57
CA GLN A 144 -15.14 -31.23 -39.02
C GLN A 144 -16.50 -30.93 -39.67
N SER A 145 -17.61 -31.49 -39.19
CA SER A 145 -18.90 -31.39 -39.90
C SER A 145 -19.63 -30.06 -39.70
N ALA A 146 -19.32 -29.28 -38.66
CA ALA A 146 -20.07 -28.08 -38.29
C ALA A 146 -19.60 -26.78 -38.99
N PHE A 147 -18.32 -26.69 -39.39
CA PHE A 147 -17.80 -25.50 -40.10
C PHE A 147 -18.00 -25.56 -41.62
N ASP A 148 -18.18 -26.74 -42.21
CA ASP A 148 -18.46 -26.86 -43.65
C ASP A 148 -19.96 -26.65 -43.98
N SER A 149 -20.86 -26.81 -43.00
CA SER A 149 -22.29 -26.53 -43.18
C SER A 149 -22.64 -25.03 -43.29
N THR A 150 -21.70 -24.12 -42.97
CA THR A 150 -21.87 -22.67 -43.12
C THR A 150 -21.52 -22.13 -44.51
N SER A 151 -21.37 -23.00 -45.51
CA SER A 151 -21.36 -22.62 -46.94
C SER A 151 -22.77 -22.33 -47.50
N ARG A 152 -23.66 -21.73 -46.67
CA ARG A 152 -24.96 -21.18 -47.08
C ARG A 152 -25.04 -19.70 -46.71
N SER A 153 -24.74 -18.86 -47.70
CA SER A 153 -25.31 -17.52 -47.98
C SER A 153 -25.94 -16.68 -46.85
N ASP A 154 -25.38 -15.48 -46.64
CA ASP A 154 -26.10 -14.20 -46.43
C ASP A 154 -27.15 -14.02 -45.32
N THR A 155 -27.13 -14.79 -44.24
CA THR A 155 -27.86 -14.42 -43.01
C THR A 155 -26.98 -14.64 -41.79
N GLY A 156 -26.79 -13.62 -40.95
CA GLY A 156 -25.91 -13.59 -39.76
C GLY A 156 -26.27 -14.60 -38.66
N ALA A 157 -26.10 -15.89 -38.93
CA ALA A 157 -26.28 -16.97 -37.97
C ALA A 157 -24.98 -17.22 -37.19
N THR A 158 -25.01 -17.00 -35.88
CA THR A 158 -23.89 -17.21 -34.94
C THR A 158 -23.76 -18.69 -34.55
N VAL A 159 -22.56 -19.11 -34.14
CA VAL A 159 -22.26 -20.54 -33.87
C VAL A 159 -23.11 -21.14 -32.74
N PHE A 160 -23.45 -20.35 -31.71
CA PHE A 160 -24.22 -20.79 -30.55
C PHE A 160 -25.55 -20.02 -30.37
N GLY A 161 -26.10 -19.43 -31.44
CA GLY A 161 -27.38 -18.71 -31.41
C GLY A 161 -27.37 -17.44 -30.56
N ALA A 162 -28.50 -17.13 -29.91
CA ALA A 162 -28.74 -15.93 -29.10
C ALA A 162 -28.34 -16.06 -27.61
N LEU A 163 -27.56 -17.09 -27.26
CA LEU A 163 -27.09 -17.29 -25.89
C LEU A 163 -26.15 -16.13 -25.49
N PRO A 164 -26.29 -15.51 -24.31
CA PRO A 164 -25.40 -14.45 -23.88
C PRO A 164 -24.04 -15.04 -23.44
N PHE A 165 -22.97 -14.53 -24.04
CA PHE A 165 -21.60 -14.90 -23.74
C PHE A 165 -20.88 -13.73 -23.09
N LEU A 166 -20.16 -13.98 -21.99
CA LEU A 166 -19.23 -13.02 -21.41
C LEU A 166 -17.81 -13.56 -21.55
N HIS A 167 -16.99 -12.89 -22.36
CA HIS A 167 -15.58 -13.19 -22.55
C HIS A 167 -14.72 -12.22 -21.74
N ILE A 168 -13.98 -12.75 -20.77
CA ILE A 168 -13.06 -11.98 -19.91
C ILE A 168 -11.63 -12.19 -20.44
N ILE A 169 -11.02 -11.12 -20.94
CA ILE A 169 -9.75 -11.19 -21.67
C ILE A 169 -8.71 -10.30 -20.99
N GLY A 170 -7.55 -10.88 -20.66
CA GLY A 170 -6.42 -10.13 -20.17
C GLY A 170 -5.62 -9.49 -21.30
N LYS A 171 -5.45 -8.17 -21.29
CA LYS A 171 -4.63 -7.46 -22.29
C LYS A 171 -3.15 -7.86 -22.25
N LYS A 172 -2.68 -8.35 -21.09
CA LYS A 172 -1.30 -8.82 -20.86
C LYS A 172 -1.23 -10.34 -20.75
N ASP A 173 -2.21 -11.04 -21.31
CA ASP A 173 -2.22 -12.50 -21.31
C ASP A 173 -1.10 -13.02 -22.23
N ALA A 174 -0.13 -13.70 -21.62
CA ALA A 174 1.02 -14.29 -22.31
C ALA A 174 0.79 -15.77 -22.69
N ILE A 175 -0.31 -16.38 -22.21
CA ILE A 175 -0.66 -17.79 -22.47
C ILE A 175 -1.62 -17.87 -23.65
N VAL A 176 -2.63 -17.00 -23.67
CA VAL A 176 -3.59 -16.86 -24.77
C VAL A 176 -3.53 -15.44 -25.30
N ALA A 177 -3.26 -15.29 -26.60
CA ALA A 177 -3.20 -13.96 -27.21
C ALA A 177 -4.56 -13.24 -27.09
N PRO A 178 -4.61 -11.98 -26.62
CA PRO A 178 -5.86 -11.25 -26.43
C PRO A 178 -6.68 -11.13 -27.72
N GLU A 179 -6.00 -10.94 -28.85
CA GLU A 179 -6.62 -10.83 -30.18
C GLU A 179 -7.25 -12.15 -30.62
N GLU A 180 -6.65 -13.29 -30.21
CA GLU A 180 -7.18 -14.62 -30.50
C GLU A 180 -8.50 -14.86 -29.74
N SER A 181 -8.50 -14.61 -28.43
CA SER A 181 -9.70 -14.79 -27.62
C SER A 181 -10.82 -13.81 -28.03
N ALA A 182 -10.48 -12.59 -28.42
CA ALA A 182 -11.45 -11.59 -28.87
C ALA A 182 -12.02 -11.92 -30.26
N GLY A 183 -11.18 -12.41 -31.18
CA GLY A 183 -11.60 -12.83 -32.51
C GLY A 183 -12.55 -14.04 -32.50
N PHE A 184 -12.39 -14.97 -31.56
CA PHE A 184 -13.33 -16.08 -31.40
C PHE A 184 -14.64 -15.67 -30.70
N ALA A 185 -14.59 -14.73 -29.76
CA ALA A 185 -15.79 -14.23 -29.07
C ALA A 185 -16.86 -13.70 -30.04
N GLN A 186 -16.43 -12.92 -31.04
CA GLN A 186 -17.31 -12.36 -32.08
C GLN A 186 -18.02 -13.44 -32.93
N VAL A 187 -17.47 -14.65 -32.99
CA VAL A 187 -18.02 -15.78 -33.75
C VAL A 187 -19.03 -16.58 -32.92
N CYS A 188 -18.93 -16.52 -31.58
CA CYS A 188 -19.74 -17.34 -30.67
C CYS A 188 -21.22 -16.94 -30.67
N SER A 189 -21.51 -15.64 -30.55
CA SER A 189 -22.87 -15.11 -30.42
C SER A 189 -22.91 -13.63 -30.79
N SER A 190 -24.00 -13.16 -31.40
CA SER A 190 -24.24 -11.73 -31.65
C SER A 190 -24.47 -10.95 -30.35
N ALA A 191 -24.82 -11.66 -29.27
CA ALA A 191 -24.95 -11.15 -27.91
C ALA A 191 -23.68 -11.38 -27.07
N SER A 192 -22.51 -11.65 -27.68
CA SER A 192 -21.25 -11.81 -26.96
C SER A 192 -20.74 -10.47 -26.42
N HIS A 193 -20.53 -10.39 -25.11
CA HIS A 193 -19.90 -9.28 -24.44
C HIS A 193 -18.41 -9.58 -24.19
N ILE A 194 -17.52 -8.68 -24.61
CA ILE A 194 -16.08 -8.80 -24.42
C ILE A 194 -15.64 -7.77 -23.37
N LEU A 195 -15.02 -8.24 -22.29
CA LEU A 195 -14.48 -7.40 -21.23
C LEU A 195 -12.96 -7.57 -21.19
N PHE A 196 -12.24 -6.49 -21.45
CA PHE A 196 -10.79 -6.44 -21.35
C PHE A 196 -10.35 -5.97 -19.95
N HIS A 197 -9.32 -6.61 -19.40
CA HIS A 197 -8.67 -6.15 -18.16
C HIS A 197 -7.15 -6.11 -18.27
N GLU A 198 -6.51 -5.30 -17.41
CA GLU A 198 -5.06 -5.08 -17.44
C GLU A 198 -4.21 -6.24 -16.87
N HIS A 199 -4.83 -7.28 -16.29
CA HIS A 199 -4.14 -8.47 -15.78
C HIS A 199 -3.81 -9.47 -16.90
N GLY A 200 -2.93 -10.44 -16.60
CA GLY A 200 -2.59 -11.55 -17.50
C GLY A 200 -3.63 -12.69 -17.49
N HIS A 201 -3.20 -13.94 -17.71
CA HIS A 201 -4.06 -15.13 -17.78
C HIS A 201 -4.74 -15.46 -16.44
N SER A 202 -5.85 -14.81 -16.11
CA SER A 202 -6.54 -14.96 -14.82
C SER A 202 -7.97 -14.44 -14.88
N ILE A 203 -8.78 -14.75 -13.85
CA ILE A 203 -10.06 -14.07 -13.59
C ILE A 203 -9.86 -13.09 -12.43
N PRO A 204 -9.61 -11.79 -12.69
CA PRO A 204 -9.33 -10.86 -11.61
C PRO A 204 -10.64 -10.43 -10.93
N ALA A 205 -10.60 -10.28 -9.60
CA ALA A 205 -11.74 -9.82 -8.78
C ALA A 205 -11.99 -8.30 -8.88
N LEU A 206 -11.81 -7.72 -10.06
CA LEU A 206 -12.07 -6.31 -10.34
C LEU A 206 -13.56 -6.00 -10.23
N LYS A 207 -13.91 -4.77 -9.84
CA LYS A 207 -15.31 -4.33 -9.72
C LYS A 207 -16.08 -4.52 -11.04
N GLU A 208 -15.46 -4.14 -12.16
CA GLU A 208 -16.05 -4.27 -13.51
C GLU A 208 -16.35 -5.74 -13.87
N VAL A 209 -15.39 -6.64 -13.64
CA VAL A 209 -15.55 -8.08 -13.90
C VAL A 209 -16.64 -8.68 -13.01
N ARG A 210 -16.66 -8.33 -11.72
CA ARG A 210 -17.68 -8.81 -10.78
C ARG A 210 -19.08 -8.30 -11.14
N VAL A 211 -19.20 -7.05 -11.58
CA VAL A 211 -20.47 -6.48 -12.07
C VAL A 211 -20.93 -7.24 -13.32
N ALA A 212 -20.08 -7.42 -14.32
CA ALA A 212 -20.44 -8.13 -15.55
C ALA A 212 -20.89 -9.58 -15.28
N VAL A 213 -20.17 -10.32 -14.42
CA VAL A 213 -20.54 -11.68 -14.01
C VAL A 213 -21.89 -11.70 -13.28
N ARG A 214 -22.15 -10.73 -12.39
CA ARG A 214 -23.43 -10.59 -11.69
C ARG A 214 -24.56 -10.31 -12.67
N GLU A 215 -24.35 -9.44 -13.65
CA GLU A 215 -25.37 -9.11 -14.64
C GLU A 215 -25.73 -10.32 -15.51
N VAL A 216 -24.76 -11.14 -15.94
CA VAL A 216 -25.05 -12.41 -16.65
C VAL A 216 -25.92 -13.33 -15.80
N CYS A 217 -25.60 -13.47 -14.50
CA CYS A 217 -26.40 -14.28 -13.58
C CYS A 217 -27.81 -13.69 -13.35
N GLN A 218 -27.95 -12.36 -13.31
CA GLN A 218 -29.24 -11.69 -13.15
C GLN A 218 -30.11 -11.82 -14.40
N THR A 219 -29.53 -11.69 -15.59
CA THR A 219 -30.22 -11.90 -16.86
C THR A 219 -30.71 -13.35 -16.99
N ALA A 220 -29.93 -14.32 -16.50
CA ALA A 220 -30.35 -15.72 -16.45
C ALA A 220 -31.55 -16.00 -15.52
N LEU A 221 -31.87 -15.11 -14.57
CA LEU A 221 -33.07 -15.21 -13.74
C LEU A 221 -34.36 -14.86 -14.50
N LEU A 222 -34.26 -14.09 -15.60
CA LEU A 222 -35.43 -13.71 -16.40
C LEU A 222 -35.95 -14.92 -17.22
N SER A 223 -37.27 -14.97 -17.44
CA SER A 223 -37.86 -15.96 -18.36
C SER A 223 -37.45 -15.65 -19.80
N SER A 224 -37.25 -16.68 -20.63
CA SER A 224 -36.82 -16.54 -22.04
C SER A 224 -37.69 -15.57 -22.86
N ALA A 225 -39.00 -15.57 -22.66
CA ALA A 225 -39.94 -14.66 -23.32
C ALA A 225 -39.72 -13.18 -22.94
N LYS A 226 -39.46 -12.92 -21.66
CA LYS A 226 -39.26 -11.57 -21.14
C LYS A 226 -37.92 -11.00 -21.58
N LEU A 227 -36.88 -11.83 -21.67
CA LEU A 227 -35.57 -11.42 -22.16
C LEU A 227 -35.62 -10.99 -23.63
N ALA A 228 -36.33 -11.75 -24.48
CA ALA A 228 -36.50 -11.42 -25.89
C ALA A 228 -37.24 -10.07 -26.08
N GLU A 229 -38.36 -9.88 -25.37
CA GLU A 229 -39.14 -8.64 -25.39
C GLU A 229 -38.30 -7.42 -24.95
N THR A 230 -37.44 -7.60 -23.95
CA THR A 230 -36.60 -6.51 -23.44
C THR A 230 -35.49 -6.12 -24.44
N LEU A 231 -34.91 -7.08 -25.15
CA LEU A 231 -33.88 -6.84 -26.17
C LEU A 231 -34.45 -6.19 -27.43
N GLU A 232 -35.66 -6.59 -27.83
CA GLU A 232 -36.39 -6.01 -28.96
C GLU A 232 -36.77 -4.55 -28.68
N ALA A 233 -37.35 -4.27 -27.50
CA ALA A 233 -37.70 -2.91 -27.07
C ALA A 233 -36.49 -1.95 -27.05
N ARG A 234 -35.32 -2.44 -26.60
CA ARG A 234 -34.07 -1.65 -26.63
C ARG A 234 -33.63 -1.33 -28.06
N ALA A 235 -33.71 -2.30 -28.96
CA ALA A 235 -33.30 -2.11 -30.36
C ALA A 235 -34.21 -1.09 -31.07
N GLU A 236 -35.52 -1.18 -30.86
CA GLU A 236 -36.50 -0.23 -31.39
C GLU A 236 -36.25 1.20 -30.87
N GLU A 237 -35.98 1.37 -29.58
CA GLU A 237 -35.74 2.68 -29.00
C GLU A 237 -34.46 3.35 -29.53
N LEU A 238 -33.37 2.61 -29.64
CA LEU A 238 -32.12 3.14 -30.21
C LEU A 238 -32.28 3.51 -31.69
N GLU A 239 -33.08 2.75 -32.43
CA GLU A 239 -33.37 3.05 -33.85
C GLU A 239 -34.28 4.27 -34.01
N MET A 240 -35.26 4.46 -33.11
CA MET A 240 -36.05 5.70 -33.08
C MET A 240 -35.17 6.92 -32.84
N VAL A 241 -34.22 6.84 -31.90
CA VAL A 241 -33.28 7.95 -31.65
C VAL A 241 -32.40 8.23 -32.87
N ARG A 242 -31.91 7.19 -33.56
CA ARG A 242 -31.15 7.33 -34.83
C ARG A 242 -31.98 7.90 -35.98
N SER A 243 -33.28 7.65 -36.01
CA SER A 243 -34.16 8.21 -37.03
C SER A 243 -34.56 9.66 -36.74
N MET A 244 -34.63 10.06 -35.47
CA MET A 244 -35.05 11.40 -35.05
C MET A 244 -33.90 12.40 -35.01
N TYR A 245 -32.68 11.94 -34.73
CA TYR A 245 -31.46 12.75 -34.66
C TYR A 245 -30.42 12.18 -35.63
N GLU A 246 -29.45 12.99 -36.07
CA GLU A 246 -28.44 12.60 -37.08
C GLU A 246 -27.75 11.24 -36.76
N GLU A 247 -27.27 10.51 -37.79
CA GLU A 247 -26.72 9.14 -37.65
C GLU A 247 -25.58 9.02 -36.60
N GLU A 248 -24.86 10.11 -36.30
CA GLU A 248 -23.77 10.16 -35.32
C GLU A 248 -24.24 10.25 -33.85
N CYS A 249 -25.55 10.26 -33.58
CA CYS A 249 -26.09 10.39 -32.22
C CYS A 249 -25.97 9.11 -31.38
N VAL A 250 -25.82 7.93 -31.98
CA VAL A 250 -25.72 6.65 -31.24
C VAL A 250 -24.41 5.94 -31.57
N LEU A 251 -23.46 5.98 -30.62
CA LEU A 251 -22.13 5.40 -30.76
C LEU A 251 -21.99 4.12 -29.93
N SER A 252 -21.49 3.05 -30.52
CA SER A 252 -21.20 1.81 -29.81
C SER A 252 -19.78 1.86 -29.22
N CYS A 253 -19.65 1.84 -27.89
CA CYS A 253 -18.36 1.92 -27.19
C CYS A 253 -18.18 0.75 -26.22
N GLY A 254 -17.62 -0.37 -26.70
CA GLY A 254 -17.33 -1.53 -25.87
C GLY A 254 -18.58 -2.12 -25.18
N SER A 255 -18.68 -1.97 -23.86
CA SER A 255 -19.78 -2.47 -23.01
C SER A 255 -21.01 -1.54 -22.93
N GLU A 256 -20.91 -0.31 -23.44
CA GLU A 256 -21.95 0.72 -23.31
C GLU A 256 -22.31 1.32 -24.67
N THR A 257 -23.57 1.72 -24.82
CA THR A 257 -24.04 2.52 -25.97
C THR A 257 -24.09 3.99 -25.54
N LEU A 258 -23.37 4.86 -26.22
CA LEU A 258 -23.38 6.30 -25.96
C LEU A 258 -24.41 6.97 -26.86
N VAL A 259 -25.41 7.62 -26.26
CA VAL A 259 -26.45 8.37 -26.98
C VAL A 259 -26.25 9.86 -26.72
N ARG A 260 -25.85 10.63 -27.75
CA ARG A 260 -25.50 12.06 -27.67
C ARG A 260 -26.52 12.90 -28.42
N ILE A 261 -27.30 13.72 -27.71
CA ILE A 261 -28.39 14.52 -28.31
C ILE A 261 -28.16 16.02 -28.02
N PRO A 262 -28.27 16.92 -29.01
CA PRO A 262 -28.11 18.36 -28.80
C PRO A 262 -29.22 18.92 -27.89
N LEU A 263 -28.85 19.74 -26.90
CA LEU A 263 -29.81 20.36 -25.98
C LEU A 263 -30.59 21.51 -26.63
N PHE A 264 -30.00 22.15 -27.64
CA PHE A 264 -30.60 23.28 -28.34
C PHE A 264 -30.69 22.95 -29.84
N THR A 265 -31.91 23.00 -30.38
CA THR A 265 -32.18 22.73 -31.80
C THR A 265 -32.20 24.00 -32.66
N ASP A 266 -32.56 25.15 -32.07
CA ASP A 266 -32.55 26.46 -32.74
C ASP A 266 -32.22 27.58 -31.74
N VAL A 267 -30.92 27.84 -31.55
CA VAL A 267 -30.44 28.86 -30.61
C VAL A 267 -30.85 30.26 -31.07
N LYS A 268 -30.99 30.52 -32.39
CA LYS A 268 -31.39 31.83 -32.92
C LYS A 268 -32.81 32.18 -32.52
N SER A 269 -33.75 31.25 -32.68
CA SER A 269 -35.14 31.45 -32.22
C SER A 269 -35.20 31.67 -30.71
N LEU A 270 -34.43 30.90 -29.94
CA LEU A 270 -34.47 30.92 -28.48
C LEU A 270 -33.87 32.21 -27.88
N LEU A 271 -32.84 32.78 -28.49
CA LEU A 271 -32.27 34.05 -28.05
C LEU A 271 -33.21 35.24 -28.31
N VAL A 272 -34.02 35.21 -29.37
CA VAL A 272 -35.04 36.24 -29.64
C VAL A 272 -36.13 36.26 -28.57
N SER A 273 -36.39 35.11 -27.93
CA SER A 273 -37.32 34.99 -26.80
C SER A 273 -36.67 35.18 -25.42
N SER A 274 -35.34 35.34 -25.35
CA SER A 274 -34.61 35.46 -24.08
C SER A 274 -34.82 36.83 -23.42
N SER A 275 -34.80 36.86 -22.09
CA SER A 275 -35.07 38.09 -21.32
C SER A 275 -33.80 38.87 -20.96
N SER A 276 -32.62 38.29 -21.24
CA SER A 276 -31.33 38.90 -20.92
C SER A 276 -30.96 40.02 -21.89
N PRO A 277 -30.54 41.21 -21.40
CA PRO A 277 -30.02 42.29 -22.23
C PRO A 277 -28.69 41.94 -22.92
N SER A 278 -28.05 40.84 -22.49
CA SER A 278 -26.79 40.32 -23.05
C SER A 278 -27.00 39.47 -24.32
N ALA A 279 -28.25 39.17 -24.69
CA ALA A 279 -28.54 38.33 -25.85
C ALA A 279 -28.19 38.98 -27.20
N GLU A 280 -28.32 40.31 -27.30
CA GLU A 280 -27.98 41.07 -28.51
C GLU A 280 -26.46 41.21 -28.74
N SER A 281 -25.63 40.95 -27.73
CA SER A 281 -24.17 41.11 -27.79
C SER A 281 -23.41 39.81 -28.09
N LEU A 282 -24.10 38.66 -28.20
CA LEU A 282 -23.46 37.39 -28.56
C LEU A 282 -23.06 37.36 -30.05
N GLY A 283 -21.77 37.15 -30.30
CA GLY A 283 -21.25 36.91 -31.66
C GLY A 283 -21.59 35.52 -32.20
N ALA A 284 -21.56 35.35 -33.53
CA ALA A 284 -21.86 34.09 -34.23
C ALA A 284 -21.03 32.88 -33.75
N SER A 285 -19.81 33.12 -33.24
CA SER A 285 -18.94 32.08 -32.67
C SER A 285 -19.51 31.49 -31.37
N ALA A 286 -20.07 32.32 -30.48
CA ALA A 286 -20.67 31.87 -29.23
C ALA A 286 -21.96 31.08 -29.47
N MET A 287 -22.75 31.49 -30.47
CA MET A 287 -23.94 30.75 -30.89
C MET A 287 -23.61 29.34 -31.39
N HIS A 288 -22.54 29.20 -32.18
CA HIS A 288 -22.09 27.90 -32.67
C HIS A 288 -21.57 26.99 -31.56
N VAL A 289 -21.01 27.53 -30.47
CA VAL A 289 -20.62 26.73 -29.30
C VAL A 289 -21.84 26.29 -28.50
N LEU A 290 -22.87 27.13 -28.37
CA LEU A 290 -24.14 26.77 -27.71
C LEU A 290 -24.87 25.64 -28.46
N GLU A 291 -24.91 25.70 -29.80
CA GLU A 291 -25.50 24.66 -30.66
C GLU A 291 -24.79 23.31 -30.53
N ARG A 292 -23.53 23.29 -30.10
CA ARG A 292 -22.74 22.07 -29.95
C ARG A 292 -22.92 21.39 -28.60
N ILE A 293 -23.52 22.04 -27.60
CA ILE A 293 -23.69 21.43 -26.27
C ILE A 293 -24.69 20.26 -26.37
N LYS A 294 -24.21 19.06 -26.06
CA LYS A 294 -25.01 17.82 -26.10
C LYS A 294 -25.17 17.24 -24.70
N VAL A 295 -26.31 16.60 -24.45
CA VAL A 295 -26.49 15.66 -23.33
C VAL A 295 -26.12 14.27 -23.82
N CYS A 296 -25.40 13.51 -23.00
CA CYS A 296 -24.91 12.18 -23.29
C CYS A 296 -25.52 11.18 -22.29
N PHE A 297 -26.19 10.15 -22.80
CA PHE A 297 -26.64 9.00 -22.01
C PHE A 297 -25.69 7.83 -22.26
N ARG A 298 -25.02 7.35 -21.22
CA ARG A 298 -24.31 6.06 -21.27
C ARG A 298 -25.29 4.96 -20.92
N VAL A 299 -25.68 4.21 -21.93
CA VAL A 299 -26.70 3.17 -21.84
C VAL A 299 -26.00 1.83 -21.62
N PRO A 300 -26.16 1.19 -20.45
CA PRO A 300 -25.57 -0.11 -20.18
C PRO A 300 -26.24 -1.20 -21.04
N TRP A 301 -25.55 -2.31 -21.28
CA TRP A 301 -26.11 -3.43 -22.05
C TRP A 301 -27.36 -4.06 -21.43
N SER A 302 -27.51 -3.95 -20.10
CA SER A 302 -28.64 -4.45 -19.34
C SER A 302 -29.83 -3.47 -19.32
N TYR A 303 -29.74 -2.31 -19.99
CA TYR A 303 -30.88 -1.38 -20.17
C TYR A 303 -32.06 -2.06 -20.89
N PRO A 304 -33.32 -1.82 -20.49
CA PRO A 304 -33.84 -0.92 -19.45
C PRO A 304 -33.80 -1.46 -18.00
N SER A 305 -33.22 -2.64 -17.76
CA SER A 305 -33.09 -3.23 -16.41
C SER A 305 -32.07 -2.49 -15.53
N THR A 306 -31.13 -1.77 -16.14
CA THR A 306 -30.20 -0.86 -15.45
C THR A 306 -30.32 0.53 -16.05
N MET A 307 -30.37 1.55 -15.20
CA MET A 307 -30.52 2.94 -15.62
C MET A 307 -29.28 3.48 -16.35
N PRO A 308 -29.46 4.35 -17.37
CA PRO A 308 -28.35 5.00 -18.04
C PRO A 308 -27.73 6.10 -17.18
N ILE A 309 -26.43 6.37 -17.38
CA ILE A 309 -25.71 7.47 -16.72
C ILE A 309 -25.79 8.72 -17.60
N VAL A 310 -26.14 9.87 -17.01
CA VAL A 310 -26.25 11.15 -17.72
C VAL A 310 -24.96 11.97 -17.57
N GLU A 311 -24.43 12.47 -18.69
CA GLU A 311 -23.25 13.33 -18.76
C GLU A 311 -23.48 14.49 -19.74
N MET A 312 -22.64 15.52 -19.67
CA MET A 312 -22.61 16.61 -20.65
C MET A 312 -21.45 16.41 -21.61
N ALA A 313 -21.69 16.65 -22.90
CA ALA A 313 -20.71 16.48 -23.96
C ALA A 313 -20.53 17.77 -24.77
N ASP A 314 -19.36 17.91 -25.41
CA ASP A 314 -18.99 19.07 -26.23
C ASP A 314 -19.09 20.41 -25.48
N SER A 315 -18.75 20.39 -24.19
CA SER A 315 -18.66 21.59 -23.35
C SER A 315 -17.60 22.57 -23.88
N PRO A 316 -17.75 23.88 -23.60
CA PRO A 316 -16.75 24.88 -23.96
C PRO A 316 -15.36 24.54 -23.43
N ALA A 317 -14.33 24.87 -24.20
CA ALA A 317 -12.93 24.62 -23.82
C ALA A 317 -12.46 25.48 -22.63
N TRP A 318 -13.20 26.53 -22.30
CA TRP A 318 -12.94 27.41 -21.16
C TRP A 318 -13.77 27.00 -19.94
N HIS A 319 -13.25 27.32 -18.75
CA HIS A 319 -13.89 27.00 -17.48
C HIS A 319 -14.66 28.19 -16.92
N SER A 320 -15.98 28.06 -16.77
CA SER A 320 -16.83 29.01 -16.04
C SER A 320 -17.58 28.31 -14.92
N VAL A 321 -17.49 28.86 -13.70
CA VAL A 321 -18.20 28.34 -12.52
C VAL A 321 -19.72 28.37 -12.73
N LYS A 322 -20.23 29.38 -13.42
CA LYS A 322 -21.66 29.51 -13.74
C LYS A 322 -22.09 28.41 -14.72
N TYR A 323 -21.30 28.13 -15.76
CA TYR A 323 -21.54 27.03 -16.70
C TYR A 323 -21.46 25.65 -16.03
N GLU A 324 -20.43 25.40 -15.22
CA GLU A 324 -20.26 24.11 -14.55
C GLU A 324 -21.40 23.82 -13.56
N ARG A 325 -21.89 24.84 -12.86
CA ARG A 325 -23.09 24.71 -12.00
C ARG A 325 -24.35 24.43 -12.80
N TRP A 326 -24.53 25.11 -13.93
CA TRP A 326 -25.66 24.87 -14.84
C TRP A 326 -25.64 23.44 -15.40
N ALA A 327 -24.49 22.98 -15.89
CA ALA A 327 -24.30 21.62 -16.41
C ALA A 327 -24.55 20.55 -15.34
N ALA A 328 -24.03 20.74 -14.13
CA ALA A 328 -24.24 19.80 -13.03
C ALA A 328 -25.71 19.72 -12.60
N ASP A 329 -26.43 20.85 -12.59
CA ASP A 329 -27.86 20.86 -12.25
C ASP A 329 -28.70 20.11 -13.28
N ILE A 330 -28.40 20.24 -14.58
CA ILE A 330 -29.05 19.46 -15.64
C ILE A 330 -28.80 17.96 -15.46
N ILE A 331 -27.54 17.55 -15.23
CA ILE A 331 -27.19 16.14 -15.02
C ILE A 331 -27.96 15.56 -13.83
N VAL A 332 -27.93 16.25 -12.69
CA VAL A 332 -28.55 15.76 -11.44
C VAL A 332 -30.06 15.64 -11.59
N ARG A 333 -30.73 16.66 -12.13
CA ARG A 333 -32.19 16.64 -12.29
C ARG A 333 -32.64 15.62 -13.34
N THR A 334 -31.92 15.50 -14.44
CA THR A 334 -32.23 14.51 -15.49
C THR A 334 -32.04 13.08 -14.97
N SER A 335 -30.99 12.85 -14.18
CA SER A 335 -30.77 11.55 -13.52
C SER A 335 -31.86 11.24 -12.49
N ALA A 336 -32.31 12.25 -11.74
CA ALA A 336 -33.44 12.09 -10.81
C ALA A 336 -34.75 11.79 -11.54
N TYR A 337 -35.03 12.47 -12.66
CA TYR A 337 -36.20 12.20 -13.50
C TYR A 337 -36.20 10.76 -14.05
N LEU A 338 -35.04 10.28 -14.52
CA LEU A 338 -34.87 8.88 -14.92
C LEU A 338 -35.18 7.91 -13.77
N ALA A 339 -34.65 8.18 -12.57
CA ALA A 339 -34.80 7.30 -11.42
C ALA A 339 -36.22 7.29 -10.82
N ASP A 340 -36.80 8.47 -10.60
CA ASP A 340 -37.99 8.66 -9.77
C ASP A 340 -39.29 8.64 -10.58
N GLU A 341 -39.30 9.21 -11.79
CA GLU A 341 -40.51 9.34 -12.62
C GLU A 341 -40.66 8.20 -13.62
N LEU A 342 -39.54 7.76 -14.22
CA LEU A 342 -39.58 6.70 -15.23
C LEU A 342 -39.37 5.30 -14.66
N GLY A 343 -38.51 5.13 -13.65
CA GLY A 343 -38.33 3.85 -12.93
C GLY A 343 -37.64 2.73 -13.73
N VAL A 344 -37.12 1.74 -13.02
CA VAL A 344 -36.32 0.64 -13.61
C VAL A 344 -37.20 -0.30 -14.44
N GLY A 345 -36.83 -0.54 -15.69
CA GLY A 345 -37.58 -1.38 -16.64
C GLY A 345 -38.57 -0.62 -17.54
N THR A 346 -38.94 0.61 -17.18
CA THR A 346 -39.83 1.50 -17.95
C THR A 346 -39.16 2.81 -18.38
N ALA A 347 -37.89 2.99 -18.02
CA ALA A 347 -37.07 4.09 -18.46
C ALA A 347 -36.98 4.15 -19.99
N MET A 348 -37.29 5.32 -20.54
CA MET A 348 -37.09 5.67 -21.95
C MET A 348 -36.16 6.88 -22.05
N LEU A 349 -35.25 6.88 -23.01
CA LEU A 349 -34.24 7.91 -23.24
C LEU A 349 -34.85 9.22 -23.74
N LEU A 350 -35.86 9.14 -24.61
CA LEU A 350 -36.43 10.32 -25.27
C LEU A 350 -37.20 11.25 -24.30
N PRO A 351 -38.05 10.76 -23.38
CA PRO A 351 -38.66 11.60 -22.35
C PRO A 351 -37.63 12.26 -21.42
N ALA A 352 -36.58 11.53 -21.03
CA ALA A 352 -35.50 12.07 -20.21
C ALA A 352 -34.72 13.17 -20.94
N TYR A 353 -34.48 13.00 -22.24
CA TYR A 353 -33.91 14.05 -23.09
C TYR A 353 -34.81 15.29 -23.15
N LEU A 354 -36.12 15.13 -23.42
CA LEU A 354 -37.05 16.26 -23.51
C LEU A 354 -37.11 17.06 -22.21
N TYR A 355 -37.03 16.36 -21.06
CA TYR A 355 -36.91 16.99 -19.76
C TYR A 355 -35.61 17.80 -19.61
N ALA A 356 -34.47 17.24 -20.02
CA ALA A 356 -33.17 17.92 -19.99
C ALA A 356 -33.16 19.15 -20.91
N ALA A 357 -33.71 19.05 -22.12
CA ALA A 357 -33.83 20.15 -23.07
C ALA A 357 -34.74 21.27 -22.53
N GLY A 358 -35.86 20.92 -21.89
CA GLY A 358 -36.75 21.90 -21.23
C GLY A 358 -36.05 22.67 -20.11
N LEU A 359 -35.31 21.97 -19.24
CA LEU A 359 -34.50 22.60 -18.18
C LEU A 359 -33.40 23.52 -18.75
N ALA A 360 -32.77 23.10 -19.84
CA ALA A 360 -31.74 23.88 -20.51
C ALA A 360 -32.31 25.19 -21.09
N GLN A 361 -33.52 25.13 -21.66
CA GLN A 361 -34.22 26.31 -22.19
C GLN A 361 -34.69 27.27 -21.09
N GLU A 362 -35.24 26.77 -19.97
CA GLU A 362 -35.66 27.61 -18.83
C GLU A 362 -34.47 28.42 -18.26
N LYS A 363 -33.28 27.85 -18.31
CA LYS A 363 -32.05 28.45 -17.77
C LYS A 363 -31.12 29.02 -18.84
N LEU A 364 -31.64 29.29 -20.04
CA LEU A 364 -30.84 29.79 -21.15
C LEU A 364 -30.16 31.14 -20.83
N ASP A 365 -30.85 32.02 -20.10
CA ASP A 365 -30.32 33.34 -19.71
C ASP A 365 -28.98 33.23 -18.93
N VAL A 366 -28.81 32.17 -18.12
CA VAL A 366 -27.55 31.92 -17.39
C VAL A 366 -26.41 31.64 -18.36
N LEU A 367 -26.67 30.89 -19.44
CA LEU A 367 -25.66 30.61 -20.46
C LEU A 367 -25.34 31.88 -21.26
N VAL A 368 -26.35 32.62 -21.68
CA VAL A 368 -26.17 33.88 -22.43
C VAL A 368 -25.23 34.83 -21.69
N ASP A 369 -25.43 35.02 -20.39
CA ASP A 369 -24.56 35.88 -19.58
C ASP A 369 -23.12 35.36 -19.49
N VAL A 370 -22.91 34.04 -19.37
CA VAL A 370 -21.57 33.45 -19.33
C VAL A 370 -20.82 33.65 -20.65
N PHE A 371 -21.49 33.43 -21.77
CA PHE A 371 -20.88 33.54 -23.09
C PHE A 371 -20.67 35.01 -23.49
N ALA A 372 -21.50 35.94 -23.03
CA ALA A 372 -21.29 37.38 -23.19
C ALA A 372 -20.08 37.90 -22.38
N GLU A 373 -19.89 37.43 -21.14
CA GLU A 373 -18.72 37.75 -20.30
C GLU A 373 -17.40 37.31 -20.97
N GLU A 374 -17.38 36.17 -21.66
CA GLU A 374 -16.19 35.69 -22.39
C GLU A 374 -15.87 36.53 -23.63
N ALA A 375 -16.90 36.96 -24.38
CA ALA A 375 -16.73 37.78 -25.58
C ALA A 375 -16.08 39.14 -25.28
N CYS A 376 -16.36 39.72 -24.10
CA CYS A 376 -15.72 40.96 -23.65
C CYS A 376 -14.26 40.78 -23.18
N GLY A 377 -13.84 39.57 -22.81
CA GLY A 377 -12.51 39.28 -22.26
C GLY A 377 -11.37 39.14 -23.29
N ARG A 378 -11.68 39.00 -24.60
CA ARG A 378 -10.69 38.71 -25.67
C ARG A 378 -10.08 39.93 -26.37
N GLY A 379 -10.30 41.15 -25.87
CA GLY A 379 -9.69 42.37 -26.42
C GLY A 379 -8.24 42.59 -25.99
N GLY A 380 -7.31 41.71 -26.38
CA GLY A 380 -5.88 41.89 -26.07
C GLY A 380 -4.94 40.84 -26.70
N ALA A 381 -4.21 41.28 -27.73
CA ALA A 381 -2.97 40.73 -28.30
C ALA A 381 -3.04 39.47 -29.22
N HIS A 382 -2.83 39.76 -30.53
CA HIS A 382 -2.16 39.02 -31.62
C HIS A 382 -2.51 37.53 -31.87
N SER A 383 -3.13 37.11 -32.99
CA SER A 383 -2.83 37.22 -34.44
C SER A 383 -1.60 36.43 -34.92
N GLY A 384 -1.83 35.27 -35.56
CA GLY A 384 -0.88 34.59 -36.47
C GLY A 384 -1.04 33.07 -36.58
N PHE A 385 -1.60 32.58 -37.72
CA PHE A 385 -1.26 31.40 -38.55
C PHE A 385 -0.64 30.14 -37.90
N ASP A 386 -0.93 28.88 -38.23
CA ASP A 386 -1.74 28.21 -39.27
C ASP A 386 -1.87 26.72 -38.88
N GLY A 387 -2.78 25.99 -39.53
CA GLY A 387 -3.18 24.62 -39.16
C GLY A 387 -2.23 23.47 -39.52
N GLY A 388 -2.59 22.28 -39.04
CA GLY A 388 -1.97 21.01 -39.42
C GLY A 388 -2.39 19.88 -38.47
N ALA A 389 -3.08 18.87 -39.01
CA ALA A 389 -3.57 17.68 -38.34
C ALA A 389 -2.41 16.75 -37.90
N ASP A 390 -2.60 16.03 -36.79
CA ASP A 390 -2.50 14.56 -36.73
C ASP A 390 -2.81 14.06 -35.31
N GLY A 391 -3.39 12.87 -35.25
CA GLY A 391 -3.92 12.24 -34.04
C GLY A 391 -2.89 11.62 -33.12
N GLU A 392 -3.43 11.10 -32.01
CA GLU A 392 -2.77 10.31 -30.97
C GLU A 392 -1.75 11.02 -30.07
N ALA A 393 -2.28 11.63 -29.00
CA ALA A 393 -1.75 11.41 -27.64
C ALA A 393 -2.76 11.94 -26.62
N ALA A 394 -3.58 11.06 -26.05
CA ALA A 394 -4.31 11.35 -24.81
C ALA A 394 -3.32 11.33 -23.63
N ALA A 395 -2.43 12.32 -23.60
CA ALA A 395 -1.73 12.76 -22.40
C ALA A 395 -2.39 14.07 -21.95
N SER A 396 -2.96 14.03 -20.76
CA SER A 396 -3.56 15.16 -20.05
C SER A 396 -2.73 16.44 -20.14
N GLN A 397 -3.10 17.36 -21.03
CA GLN A 397 -2.55 18.71 -21.07
C GLN A 397 -3.23 19.55 -19.98
N LEU A 398 -2.64 19.56 -18.78
CA LEU A 398 -2.84 20.60 -17.79
C LEU A 398 -2.15 21.88 -18.28
N ALA A 399 -2.86 22.70 -19.05
CA ALA A 399 -2.38 24.05 -19.39
C ALA A 399 -2.52 24.98 -18.18
N GLY A 400 -1.39 25.42 -17.63
CA GLY A 400 -1.27 26.30 -16.45
C GLY A 400 0.18 26.32 -15.93
N PRO A 401 0.50 27.00 -14.81
CA PRO A 401 1.86 27.12 -14.21
C PRO A 401 2.57 25.79 -13.85
N TRP A 402 1.96 24.66 -14.19
CA TRP A 402 2.43 23.29 -14.00
C TRP A 402 3.05 22.69 -15.28
N ALA A 403 3.03 23.40 -16.41
CA ALA A 403 3.44 22.91 -17.73
C ALA A 403 4.95 23.08 -18.05
N ALA A 404 5.71 23.73 -17.18
CA ALA A 404 7.12 24.12 -17.42
C ALA A 404 8.13 23.46 -16.44
N GLU A 405 7.79 22.30 -15.87
CA GLU A 405 8.73 21.57 -15.00
C GLU A 405 9.58 20.59 -15.80
N ASP A 406 10.78 21.01 -16.18
CA ASP A 406 11.84 20.10 -16.65
C ASP A 406 12.43 19.29 -15.46
N GLU A 407 13.03 18.13 -15.72
CA GLU A 407 13.60 17.25 -14.68
C GLU A 407 14.63 17.97 -13.78
N LEU A 408 15.45 18.86 -14.37
CA LEU A 408 16.43 19.66 -13.64
C LEU A 408 15.79 20.69 -12.68
N LEU A 409 14.67 21.29 -13.10
CA LEU A 409 13.91 22.21 -12.26
C LEU A 409 13.25 21.46 -11.09
N ARG A 410 12.76 20.25 -11.35
CA ARG A 410 12.18 19.37 -10.34
C ARG A 410 13.21 18.95 -9.29
N GLU A 411 14.41 18.54 -9.69
CA GLU A 411 15.50 18.22 -8.76
C GLU A 411 15.86 19.41 -7.87
N ALA A 412 15.93 20.62 -8.44
CA ALA A 412 16.17 21.84 -7.68
C ALA A 412 15.05 22.13 -6.66
N TYR A 413 13.77 21.94 -7.04
CA TYR A 413 12.64 22.11 -6.14
C TYR A 413 12.61 21.07 -5.02
N ILE A 414 12.96 19.82 -5.32
CA ILE A 414 13.09 18.77 -4.29
C ILE A 414 14.20 19.16 -3.29
N ALA A 415 15.37 19.58 -3.76
CA ALA A 415 16.46 20.00 -2.89
C ALA A 415 16.10 21.21 -2.01
N GLU A 416 15.46 22.24 -2.59
CA GLU A 416 14.97 23.42 -1.86
C GLU A 416 13.92 23.02 -0.80
N ALA A 417 12.96 22.15 -1.17
CA ALA A 417 11.93 21.64 -0.29
C ALA A 417 12.48 20.79 0.86
N GLU A 418 13.47 19.93 0.60
CA GLU A 418 14.12 19.10 1.61
C GLU A 418 14.91 19.94 2.61
N ALA A 419 15.64 20.96 2.15
CA ALA A 419 16.37 21.88 3.00
C ALA A 419 15.41 22.64 3.94
N LYS A 420 14.32 23.18 3.39
CA LYS A 420 13.28 23.87 4.16
C LYS A 420 12.58 22.94 5.16
N ALA A 421 12.30 21.69 4.76
CA ALA A 421 11.70 20.71 5.65
C ALA A 421 12.64 20.36 6.84
N ALA A 422 13.95 20.23 6.58
CA ALA A 422 14.94 20.00 7.62
C ALA A 422 15.02 21.19 8.60
N GLU A 423 15.05 22.42 8.08
CA GLU A 423 15.07 23.65 8.90
C GLU A 423 13.86 23.74 9.84
N LEU A 424 12.65 23.54 9.32
CA LEU A 424 11.42 23.58 10.12
C LEU A 424 11.41 22.55 11.25
N LEU A 425 11.89 21.34 10.97
CA LEU A 425 11.98 20.28 11.99
C LEU A 425 13.01 20.62 13.07
N LEU A 426 14.11 21.28 12.71
CA LEU A 426 15.14 21.69 13.68
C LEU A 426 14.69 22.85 14.56
N ALA A 427 14.09 23.88 13.97
CA ALA A 427 13.53 25.01 14.70
C ALA A 427 12.57 24.53 15.79
N GLU A 428 11.74 23.52 15.47
CA GLU A 428 10.82 22.90 16.42
C GLU A 428 11.55 22.12 17.53
N THR A 429 12.57 21.32 17.21
CA THR A 429 13.35 20.63 18.24
C THR A 429 14.08 21.59 19.18
N LYS A 430 14.50 22.76 18.68
CA LYS A 430 15.09 23.84 19.47
C LYS A 430 14.05 24.49 20.37
N ARG A 431 12.89 24.88 19.84
CA ARG A 431 11.77 25.45 20.61
C ARG A 431 11.34 24.53 21.76
N ARG A 432 11.27 23.22 21.51
CA ARG A 432 10.97 22.20 22.54
C ARG A 432 12.05 22.06 23.61
N ARG A 433 13.33 22.24 23.27
CA ARG A 433 14.42 22.29 24.26
C ARG A 433 14.30 23.53 25.13
N ASP A 434 14.03 24.69 24.51
CA ASP A 434 13.98 25.97 25.20
C ASP A 434 12.80 26.03 26.19
N ILE A 435 11.61 25.54 25.81
CA ILE A 435 10.43 25.44 26.69
C ILE A 435 10.65 24.47 27.86
N ARG A 436 11.39 23.37 27.66
CA ARG A 436 11.75 22.44 28.75
C ARG A 436 12.83 22.99 29.67
N CYS A 437 13.62 23.96 29.22
CA CYS A 437 14.67 24.58 30.01
C CYS A 437 14.10 25.71 30.90
N SER A 438 13.11 26.46 30.42
CA SER A 438 12.48 27.56 31.19
C SER A 438 11.55 27.10 32.31
N THR A 439 11.12 25.84 32.31
CA THR A 439 10.25 25.26 33.35
C THR A 439 11.03 24.65 34.53
N ALA A 440 12.37 24.64 34.48
CA ALA A 440 13.23 24.16 35.56
C ALA A 440 13.79 25.27 36.47
N ASP A 441 13.54 26.56 36.16
CA ASP A 441 14.19 27.70 36.81
C ASP A 441 13.21 28.87 37.01
N VAL A 442 12.09 28.67 37.73
CA VAL A 442 11.32 29.78 38.31
C VAL A 442 10.78 29.37 39.68
N GLY A 443 11.36 29.96 40.72
CA GLY A 443 10.79 30.00 42.07
C GLY A 443 9.62 30.97 42.16
N GLU A 444 8.79 30.74 43.17
CA GLU A 444 7.60 31.50 43.58
C GLU A 444 7.73 33.03 43.38
N ASP A 445 6.80 33.62 42.62
CA ASP A 445 5.91 34.71 43.06
C ASP A 445 5.24 35.43 41.86
N ASP A 446 4.00 35.84 42.11
CA ASP A 446 3.24 36.98 41.54
C ASP A 446 2.05 36.69 40.59
N ASP A 447 0.93 37.28 40.99
CA ASP A 447 -0.43 37.15 40.47
C ASP A 447 -0.65 38.07 39.25
N GLY A 448 -1.19 37.54 38.16
CA GLY A 448 -1.63 38.33 37.02
C GLY A 448 -2.50 37.54 36.05
N GLU A 449 -3.81 37.81 36.06
CA GLU A 449 -4.78 37.35 35.07
C GLU A 449 -4.35 37.75 33.65
N ALA A 450 -4.08 36.75 32.80
CA ALA A 450 -4.04 36.90 31.35
C ALA A 450 -4.48 35.59 30.68
N ASP A 451 -5.31 35.73 29.66
CA ASP A 451 -6.12 34.73 28.97
C ASP A 451 -5.45 33.37 28.73
N SER A 452 -6.12 32.31 29.20
CA SER A 452 -5.78 30.92 28.96
C SER A 452 -6.08 30.52 27.51
N GLU A 453 -5.11 30.66 26.61
CA GLU A 453 -5.08 29.88 25.38
C GLU A 453 -4.61 28.45 25.70
N GLU A 454 -5.55 27.49 25.59
CA GLU A 454 -5.28 26.05 25.66
C GLU A 454 -4.33 25.64 24.54
N ALA A 455 -3.02 25.56 24.83
CA ALA A 455 -2.02 25.01 23.92
C ALA A 455 -1.19 23.91 24.61
N ASP A 456 -1.02 22.81 23.86
CA ASP A 456 0.00 21.79 24.00
C ASP A 456 -0.21 20.60 24.97
N SER A 457 -1.26 19.82 24.72
CA SER A 457 -1.32 18.39 25.11
C SER A 457 -1.49 17.41 23.92
N GLU A 458 -1.54 17.88 22.68
CA GLU A 458 -1.95 17.08 21.51
C GLU A 458 -0.79 16.47 20.69
N ASP A 459 0.45 16.84 20.99
CA ASP A 459 1.56 16.61 20.06
C ASP A 459 2.10 15.17 20.04
N ALA A 460 1.78 14.39 21.06
CA ALA A 460 2.20 13.00 21.17
C ALA A 460 1.32 12.00 20.40
N ALA A 461 0.07 12.32 20.05
CA ALA A 461 -0.94 11.32 19.65
C ALA A 461 -1.13 10.98 18.16
N ALA A 462 -0.31 11.50 17.23
CA ALA A 462 -0.52 11.27 15.80
C ALA A 462 0.69 10.66 15.09
N ALA A 463 0.83 9.34 15.26
CA ALA A 463 1.34 8.46 14.21
C ALA A 463 0.22 7.46 13.86
N GLY A 464 -0.24 7.49 12.61
CA GLY A 464 -1.23 6.61 11.94
C GLY A 464 -2.22 5.81 12.79
N GLY A 465 -3.42 6.36 13.01
CA GLY A 465 -4.63 5.62 13.37
C GLY A 465 -5.22 4.84 12.18
N GLY A 466 -4.61 3.69 11.87
CA GLY A 466 -5.24 2.56 11.19
C GLY A 466 -5.32 1.37 12.15
N GLY A 467 -6.30 0.50 11.98
CA GLY A 467 -6.57 -0.63 12.86
C GLY A 467 -5.39 -1.59 13.06
N GLY A 468 -5.18 -2.00 14.31
CA GLY A 468 -4.81 -3.37 14.66
C GLY A 468 -3.49 -3.98 14.17
N SER A 469 -2.33 -3.40 14.48
CA SER A 469 -1.17 -4.25 14.84
C SER A 469 -0.18 -3.51 15.74
N CYS A 470 0.34 -4.20 16.76
CA CYS A 470 1.48 -3.76 17.59
C CYS A 470 2.81 -4.25 17.01
N THR A 471 2.83 -4.67 15.74
CA THR A 471 4.04 -5.14 15.06
C THR A 471 4.64 -3.99 14.26
N LEU A 472 5.76 -3.47 14.75
CA LEU A 472 6.53 -2.46 14.02
C LEU A 472 7.11 -3.06 12.74
N THR A 473 7.03 -2.32 11.64
CA THR A 473 7.56 -2.74 10.33
C THR A 473 8.72 -1.85 9.89
N ILE A 474 9.88 -2.46 9.65
CA ILE A 474 11.08 -1.82 9.11
C ILE A 474 11.18 -2.16 7.62
N GLY A 475 11.14 -1.15 6.75
CA GLY A 475 11.36 -1.33 5.30
C GLY A 475 12.81 -1.08 4.92
N LEU A 476 13.47 -2.04 4.25
CA LEU A 476 14.81 -1.88 3.72
C LEU A 476 14.74 -1.33 2.29
N ILE A 477 15.47 -0.25 2.03
CA ILE A 477 15.56 0.40 0.71
C ILE A 477 17.01 0.69 0.35
N GLY A 478 17.29 0.89 -0.93
CA GLY A 478 18.63 1.16 -1.45
C GLY A 478 18.89 0.49 -2.79
N LYS A 479 19.99 0.88 -3.43
CA LYS A 479 20.36 0.37 -4.77
C LYS A 479 20.65 -1.13 -4.77
N PRO A 480 20.60 -1.80 -5.93
CA PRO A 480 21.09 -3.18 -6.08
C PRO A 480 22.53 -3.31 -5.55
N SER A 481 22.89 -4.46 -5.00
CA SER A 481 24.25 -4.74 -4.47
C SER A 481 24.75 -3.89 -3.29
N ALA A 482 23.95 -2.97 -2.74
CA ALA A 482 24.30 -2.24 -1.50
C ALA A 482 24.35 -3.15 -0.25
N GLY A 483 23.79 -4.37 -0.33
CA GLY A 483 23.78 -5.36 0.75
C GLY A 483 22.48 -5.42 1.57
N LYS A 484 21.35 -4.97 1.00
CA LYS A 484 20.01 -5.05 1.62
C LYS A 484 19.62 -6.46 2.05
N SER A 485 19.67 -7.45 1.15
CA SER A 485 19.29 -8.83 1.44
C SER A 485 20.27 -9.52 2.40
N THR A 486 21.55 -9.14 2.36
CA THR A 486 22.54 -9.57 3.36
C THR A 486 22.20 -9.03 4.75
N PHE A 487 21.82 -7.76 4.84
CA PHE A 487 21.36 -7.14 6.08
C PHE A 487 20.05 -7.78 6.57
N PHE A 488 19.11 -8.08 5.67
CA PHE A 488 17.89 -8.81 5.99
C PHE A 488 18.19 -10.16 6.63
N ASN A 489 19.06 -10.98 6.02
CA ASN A 489 19.44 -12.30 6.55
C ASN A 489 20.16 -12.20 7.90
N ALA A 490 21.04 -11.21 8.06
CA ALA A 490 21.72 -10.95 9.33
C ALA A 490 20.73 -10.65 10.47
N ILE A 491 19.62 -9.96 10.17
CA ILE A 491 18.60 -9.60 11.16
C ILE A 491 17.62 -10.74 11.44
N THR A 492 17.13 -11.41 10.39
CA THR A 492 16.11 -12.44 10.51
C THR A 492 16.68 -13.77 10.99
N ASN A 493 17.97 -14.02 10.74
CA ASN A 493 18.69 -15.22 11.15
C ASN A 493 17.87 -16.52 10.86
N PRO A 494 17.48 -16.77 9.60
CA PRO A 494 16.51 -17.83 9.21
C PRO A 494 17.04 -19.23 9.52
N ALA A 495 16.26 -20.14 10.08
CA ALA A 495 16.77 -21.42 10.62
C ALA A 495 17.46 -22.32 9.57
N ALA A 496 16.99 -22.31 8.32
CA ALA A 496 17.57 -23.05 7.19
C ALA A 496 18.12 -22.09 6.12
N GLU A 497 19.14 -22.53 5.36
CA GLU A 497 19.69 -21.74 4.23
C GLU A 497 18.69 -21.58 3.07
N SER A 498 17.73 -22.51 2.92
CA SER A 498 16.62 -22.42 1.97
C SER A 498 15.68 -21.24 2.22
N ASP A 499 15.57 -20.80 3.48
CA ASP A 499 14.66 -19.75 3.92
C ASP A 499 15.34 -18.38 3.96
N ALA A 500 16.63 -18.31 3.59
CA ALA A 500 17.38 -17.08 3.50
C ALA A 500 17.07 -16.33 2.20
N ALA A 501 16.98 -14.99 2.29
CA ALA A 501 16.85 -14.13 1.12
C ALA A 501 18.08 -14.33 0.20
N ARG A 502 17.84 -14.52 -1.10
CA ARG A 502 18.92 -14.74 -2.07
C ARG A 502 19.82 -13.51 -2.16
N VAL A 503 21.14 -13.72 -2.12
CA VAL A 503 22.14 -12.66 -2.24
C VAL A 503 22.97 -12.91 -3.50
N ALA A 504 22.86 -12.03 -4.50
CA ALA A 504 23.65 -12.07 -5.73
C ALA A 504 23.94 -10.65 -6.24
N ALA A 505 25.02 -10.50 -7.02
CA ALA A 505 25.48 -9.22 -7.55
C ALA A 505 24.76 -8.80 -8.85
N PHE A 506 23.48 -9.15 -9.00
CA PHE A 506 22.67 -8.84 -10.18
C PHE A 506 21.44 -8.01 -9.81
N PRO A 507 21.08 -6.99 -10.62
CA PRO A 507 19.80 -6.29 -10.49
C PRO A 507 18.62 -7.28 -10.50
N PHE A 508 17.58 -7.01 -9.71
CA PHE A 508 16.37 -7.86 -9.61
C PHE A 508 16.52 -9.22 -8.93
N THR A 509 17.56 -9.44 -8.13
CA THR A 509 17.69 -10.67 -7.29
C THR A 509 16.51 -10.86 -6.32
N THR A 510 15.87 -9.76 -5.89
CA THR A 510 14.65 -9.76 -5.06
C THR A 510 13.50 -9.22 -5.92
N ILE A 511 12.58 -10.09 -6.38
CA ILE A 511 11.43 -9.71 -7.24
C ILE A 511 10.16 -9.51 -6.41
N GLU A 512 9.99 -10.28 -5.35
CA GLU A 512 8.93 -10.13 -4.35
C GLU A 512 9.57 -9.72 -3.02
N PRO A 513 8.92 -8.88 -2.20
CA PRO A 513 9.53 -8.39 -0.97
C PRO A 513 9.68 -9.55 0.04
N ASN A 514 10.90 -9.78 0.54
CA ASN A 514 11.10 -10.76 1.60
C ASN A 514 10.58 -10.19 2.92
N ILE A 515 9.70 -10.91 3.61
CA ILE A 515 9.14 -10.51 4.90
C ILE A 515 9.62 -11.49 5.96
N GLY A 516 10.25 -10.96 7.01
CA GLY A 516 10.75 -11.77 8.12
C GLY A 516 10.58 -11.08 9.47
N VAL A 517 10.88 -11.80 10.54
CA VAL A 517 10.89 -11.27 11.91
C VAL A 517 12.34 -11.17 12.40
N GLY A 518 12.76 -9.96 12.75
CA GLY A 518 14.04 -9.67 13.37
C GLY A 518 13.90 -9.42 14.87
N LEU A 519 15.02 -9.51 15.60
CA LEU A 519 15.07 -9.16 17.02
C LEU A 519 15.81 -7.83 17.19
N ALA A 520 15.07 -6.74 17.44
CA ALA A 520 15.64 -5.43 17.67
C ALA A 520 15.92 -5.17 19.17
N PRO A 521 16.99 -4.43 19.50
CA PRO A 521 17.28 -4.01 20.87
C PRO A 521 16.33 -2.88 21.30
N LEU A 522 15.63 -3.08 22.43
CA LEU A 522 14.82 -2.07 23.09
C LEU A 522 15.27 -1.87 24.54
N TYR A 523 15.11 -0.66 25.06
CA TYR A 523 15.42 -0.32 26.45
C TYR A 523 14.75 -1.30 27.43
N CYS A 524 15.49 -1.82 28.42
CA CYS A 524 14.97 -2.61 29.53
C CYS A 524 15.07 -1.81 30.85
N PRO A 525 13.98 -1.67 31.62
CA PRO A 525 14.02 -0.99 32.91
C PRO A 525 14.66 -1.81 34.03
N CYS A 526 14.90 -3.10 33.80
CA CYS A 526 15.39 -4.06 34.78
C CYS A 526 16.67 -3.62 35.52
N ALA A 527 17.62 -2.97 34.84
CA ALA A 527 18.84 -2.53 35.50
C ALA A 527 18.66 -1.21 36.27
N THR A 528 17.84 -0.30 35.77
CA THR A 528 17.49 0.95 36.46
C THR A 528 16.72 0.64 37.76
N LEU A 529 15.77 -0.31 37.72
CA LEU A 529 15.01 -0.76 38.89
C LEU A 529 15.88 -1.44 39.94
N ARG A 530 16.93 -2.17 39.52
CA ARG A 530 17.90 -2.79 40.45
C ARG A 530 18.80 -1.76 41.11
N ALA A 531 19.30 -0.78 40.36
CA ALA A 531 20.16 0.27 40.90
C ALA A 531 19.45 1.07 42.01
N ALA A 532 18.16 1.33 41.86
CA ALA A 532 17.35 2.00 42.88
C ALA A 532 17.05 1.15 44.12
N ALA A 533 16.96 -0.18 43.99
CA ALA A 533 16.77 -1.07 45.14
C ALA A 533 18.01 -1.09 46.07
N VAL A 534 19.21 -0.95 45.50
CA VAL A 534 20.48 -0.93 46.26
C VAL A 534 20.63 0.37 47.07
N SER A 535 20.10 1.50 46.59
CA SER A 535 20.13 2.77 47.34
C SER A 535 19.16 2.80 48.54
N CYS A 536 18.10 1.98 48.53
CA CYS A 536 17.11 1.95 49.62
C CYS A 536 17.45 0.97 50.75
N ALA A 537 18.44 0.09 50.57
CA ALA A 537 18.84 -0.92 51.56
C ALA A 537 19.94 -0.42 52.54
N GLY A 538 20.26 0.87 52.52
CA GLY A 538 21.38 1.46 53.27
C GLY A 538 21.05 2.01 54.66
N ASP A 539 19.77 2.09 55.06
CA ASP A 539 19.39 2.57 56.39
C ASP A 539 18.91 1.41 57.27
N ASP A 540 19.72 1.14 58.31
CA ASP A 540 19.47 0.20 59.40
C ASP A 540 18.04 0.33 59.96
N PHE A 541 17.26 -0.75 59.94
CA PHE A 541 16.15 -0.91 60.88
C PHE A 541 16.11 -2.32 61.46
N THR A 542 16.42 -2.35 62.75
CA THR A 542 16.16 -3.42 63.71
C THR A 542 14.66 -3.72 63.79
N GLU A 543 14.36 -5.00 64.02
CA GLU A 543 13.03 -5.57 64.19
C GLU A 543 12.13 -4.75 65.11
N VAL A 544 10.95 -4.32 64.61
CA VAL A 544 9.78 -4.10 65.46
C VAL A 544 8.52 -4.66 64.78
N THR A 545 7.85 -5.51 65.53
CA THR A 545 6.63 -6.28 65.25
C THR A 545 5.40 -5.43 64.89
N ALA A 546 4.54 -6.05 64.07
CA ALA A 546 3.29 -5.53 63.53
C ALA A 546 2.24 -5.06 64.56
N THR A 547 1.57 -3.93 64.24
CA THR A 547 0.15 -3.67 64.57
C THR A 547 -0.49 -2.79 63.51
N ALA A 548 -1.74 -3.09 63.17
CA ALA A 548 -2.52 -2.49 62.08
C ALA A 548 -3.16 -1.14 62.44
N GLY A 549 -3.29 -0.27 61.43
CA GLY A 549 -4.30 0.79 61.37
C GLY A 549 -3.75 2.22 61.29
N SER A 550 -3.69 2.81 60.09
CA SER A 550 -4.04 4.21 59.78
C SER A 550 -3.64 4.57 58.34
N ALA A 551 -4.48 5.35 57.67
CA ALA A 551 -4.27 5.86 56.32
C ALA A 551 -3.14 6.89 56.26
N ALA A 552 -2.22 6.71 55.30
CA ALA A 552 -1.23 7.69 54.87
C ALA A 552 -1.10 7.60 53.34
N PRO A 553 -0.83 8.71 52.62
CA PRO A 553 -0.70 8.70 51.17
C PRO A 553 0.58 7.93 50.81
N SER A 554 0.44 6.78 50.17
CA SER A 554 1.56 5.96 49.75
C SER A 554 2.31 6.64 48.61
N SER A 555 3.43 7.31 48.90
CA SER A 555 4.48 7.53 47.91
C SER A 555 5.13 6.18 47.59
N ALA A 556 4.55 5.46 46.62
CA ALA A 556 5.00 4.14 46.24
C ALA A 556 6.31 4.24 45.45
N VAL A 557 7.45 4.14 46.15
CA VAL A 557 8.78 4.06 45.53
C VAL A 557 8.89 2.74 44.76
N LEU A 558 9.23 2.83 43.46
CA LEU A 558 9.53 1.66 42.61
C LEU A 558 10.69 0.85 43.20
N SER A 559 10.49 -0.45 43.48
CA SER A 559 11.55 -1.35 43.94
C SER A 559 11.60 -2.65 43.14
N SER A 560 12.80 -3.23 43.04
CA SER A 560 13.05 -4.50 42.35
C SER A 560 12.87 -5.69 43.29
N GLY A 561 12.03 -6.66 42.92
CA GLY A 561 12.00 -8.01 43.51
C GLY A 561 12.63 -9.09 42.61
N LEU A 562 13.40 -8.68 41.60
CA LEU A 562 14.02 -9.59 40.63
C LEU A 562 15.20 -10.34 41.29
N THR A 563 15.11 -11.67 41.39
CA THR A 563 16.05 -12.53 42.13
C THR A 563 17.29 -12.98 41.35
N SER A 564 17.37 -12.70 40.03
CA SER A 564 18.47 -13.09 39.13
C SER A 564 19.18 -11.89 38.49
N ASP A 565 20.42 -12.09 37.99
CA ASP A 565 21.23 -11.06 37.31
C ASP A 565 20.60 -10.50 36.03
N LEU A 566 19.61 -11.18 35.46
CA LEU A 566 18.83 -10.78 34.29
C LEU A 566 17.33 -10.94 34.60
N CYS A 567 16.49 -10.08 34.01
CA CYS A 567 15.04 -10.19 34.19
C CYS A 567 14.44 -11.28 33.27
N ASP A 568 13.18 -11.63 33.49
CA ASP A 568 12.42 -12.68 32.81
C ASP A 568 11.95 -12.32 31.38
N ALA A 569 12.74 -11.52 30.65
CA ALA A 569 12.38 -11.06 29.31
C ALA A 569 12.17 -12.24 28.32
N SER A 570 10.99 -12.32 27.68
CA SER A 570 10.61 -13.49 26.84
C SER A 570 11.57 -13.86 25.71
N TYR A 571 12.24 -12.87 25.11
CA TYR A 571 13.20 -13.08 24.00
C TYR A 571 14.65 -12.86 24.47
N GLY A 572 14.87 -12.78 25.78
CA GLY A 572 16.17 -12.54 26.39
C GLY A 572 16.70 -11.12 26.20
N HIS A 573 17.98 -10.98 26.55
CA HIS A 573 18.71 -9.72 26.52
C HIS A 573 19.67 -9.66 25.34
N VAL A 574 20.07 -8.45 25.00
CA VAL A 574 21.11 -8.20 24.02
C VAL A 574 22.09 -7.20 24.60
N ARG A 575 23.37 -7.53 24.51
CA ARG A 575 24.44 -6.54 24.66
C ARG A 575 24.47 -5.75 23.38
N ALA A 576 23.76 -4.63 23.37
CA ALA A 576 23.92 -3.63 22.34
C ALA A 576 24.67 -2.47 22.98
N LEU A 577 25.65 -1.91 22.26
CA LEU A 577 26.24 -0.62 22.61
C LEU A 577 27.00 -0.65 23.96
N GLY A 578 27.58 -1.81 24.31
CA GLY A 578 28.41 -2.01 25.50
C GLY A 578 27.67 -2.15 26.83
N ASN A 579 26.33 -2.16 26.85
CA ASN A 579 25.52 -2.19 28.09
C ASN A 579 24.48 -3.33 28.13
N ASP A 580 24.25 -3.90 29.31
CA ASP A 580 23.26 -4.97 29.58
C ASP A 580 21.82 -4.43 29.78
N HIS A 581 21.53 -3.24 29.25
CA HIS A 581 20.26 -2.52 29.46
C HIS A 581 19.27 -2.69 28.31
N PHE A 582 19.53 -3.58 27.37
CA PHE A 582 18.67 -3.81 26.21
C PHE A 582 18.08 -5.22 26.21
N ARG A 583 16.82 -5.33 25.84
CA ARG A 583 16.10 -6.58 25.63
C ARG A 583 15.81 -6.77 24.15
N ARG A 584 15.67 -8.02 23.72
CA ARG A 584 15.28 -8.34 22.35
C ARG A 584 13.76 -8.19 22.20
N HIS A 585 13.34 -7.55 21.12
CA HIS A 585 11.92 -7.40 20.78
C HIS A 585 11.70 -7.78 19.31
N PRO A 586 10.69 -8.63 19.01
CA PRO A 586 10.39 -9.00 17.65
C PRO A 586 9.89 -7.81 16.85
N VAL A 587 10.49 -7.58 15.68
CA VAL A 587 10.10 -6.55 14.72
C VAL A 587 9.93 -7.18 13.35
N ARG A 588 8.96 -6.70 12.57
CA ARG A 588 8.78 -7.15 11.20
C ARG A 588 9.76 -6.39 10.31
N VAL A 589 10.50 -7.09 9.48
CA VAL A 589 11.45 -6.51 8.52
C VAL A 589 11.01 -6.90 7.12
N LYS A 590 11.04 -5.94 6.20
CA LYS A 590 10.68 -6.12 4.79
C LYS A 590 11.86 -5.72 3.92
N ASP A 591 12.43 -6.67 3.19
CA ASP A 591 13.45 -6.41 2.16
C ASP A 591 12.75 -6.11 0.85
N VAL A 592 12.65 -4.82 0.50
CA VAL A 592 12.09 -4.40 -0.79
C VAL A 592 13.16 -4.52 -1.87
N ALA A 593 12.74 -4.92 -3.06
CA ALA A 593 13.59 -4.99 -4.23
C ALA A 593 14.43 -3.72 -4.40
N GLY A 594 15.65 -3.85 -4.93
CA GLY A 594 16.49 -2.68 -5.22
C GLY A 594 15.75 -1.72 -6.13
N LEU A 595 15.58 -0.47 -5.66
CA LEU A 595 15.02 0.59 -6.48
C LEU A 595 15.93 0.79 -7.70
N VAL A 596 15.34 1.22 -8.82
CA VAL A 596 16.05 1.59 -10.06
C VAL A 596 15.61 3.00 -10.42
N GLN A 597 16.48 3.78 -11.05
CA GLN A 597 16.17 5.15 -11.48
C GLN A 597 14.90 5.20 -12.35
N GLY A 598 13.98 6.11 -12.02
CA GLY A 598 12.68 6.27 -12.67
C GLY A 598 11.61 5.28 -12.20
N ALA A 599 11.74 4.70 -11.01
CA ALA A 599 10.73 3.78 -10.46
C ALA A 599 9.38 4.47 -10.25
N TYR A 600 9.38 5.75 -9.85
CA TYR A 600 8.17 6.58 -9.70
C TYR A 600 7.39 6.78 -11.02
N GLN A 601 8.08 6.75 -12.17
CA GLN A 601 7.48 6.90 -13.51
C GLN A 601 6.78 5.61 -13.99
N GLY A 602 6.77 4.56 -13.18
CA GLY A 602 6.19 3.27 -13.54
C GLY A 602 7.05 2.43 -14.49
N LYS A 603 8.35 2.74 -14.63
CA LYS A 603 9.27 1.88 -15.37
C LYS A 603 9.37 0.51 -14.68
N GLY A 604 9.04 -0.56 -15.41
CA GLY A 604 9.06 -1.93 -14.88
C GLY A 604 8.04 -2.17 -13.76
N LYS A 605 8.46 -2.80 -12.65
CA LYS A 605 7.65 -3.02 -11.43
C LYS A 605 7.76 -1.87 -10.40
N GLY A 606 8.31 -0.70 -10.78
CA GLY A 606 8.65 0.40 -9.86
C GLY A 606 7.55 0.83 -8.89
N ASN A 607 6.34 1.10 -9.40
CA ASN A 607 5.20 1.50 -8.56
C ASN A 607 4.74 0.38 -7.61
N GLN A 608 4.91 -0.90 -7.97
CA GLN A 608 4.61 -2.01 -7.06
C GLN A 608 5.62 -2.06 -5.90
N PHE A 609 6.91 -1.84 -6.18
CA PHE A 609 7.94 -1.78 -5.14
C PHE A 609 7.78 -0.59 -4.19
N LEU A 610 7.34 0.57 -4.69
CA LEU A 610 7.08 1.72 -3.84
C LEU A 610 5.81 1.51 -3.00
N ASN A 611 4.77 0.88 -3.55
CA ASN A 611 3.58 0.49 -2.79
C ASN A 611 3.92 -0.50 -1.66
N ASP A 612 4.94 -1.34 -1.85
CA ASP A 612 5.46 -2.22 -0.80
C ASP A 612 6.06 -1.47 0.40
N LEU A 613 6.40 -0.18 0.27
CA LEU A 613 6.89 0.64 1.37
C LEU A 613 5.77 1.31 2.18
N CYS A 614 4.53 1.34 1.66
CA CYS A 614 3.39 2.01 2.31
C CYS A 614 3.10 1.49 3.73
N ASP A 615 3.43 0.24 4.02
CA ASP A 615 3.19 -0.36 5.33
C ASP A 615 4.36 -0.29 6.32
N ALA A 616 5.51 0.24 5.89
CA ALA A 616 6.66 0.45 6.74
C ALA A 616 6.41 1.63 7.70
N ASP A 617 6.80 1.47 8.97
CA ASP A 617 6.79 2.52 9.99
C ASP A 617 8.10 3.35 9.97
N VAL A 618 9.20 2.74 9.52
CA VAL A 618 10.52 3.35 9.34
C VAL A 618 11.22 2.73 8.14
N LEU A 619 12.02 3.54 7.44
CA LEU A 619 12.83 3.08 6.33
C LEU A 619 14.30 3.06 6.72
N VAL A 620 14.97 1.94 6.46
CA VAL A 620 16.42 1.83 6.55
C VAL A 620 16.98 1.86 5.15
N HIS A 621 17.66 2.95 4.82
CA HIS A 621 18.33 3.16 3.56
C HIS A 621 19.74 2.57 3.64
N VAL A 622 19.90 1.37 3.08
CA VAL A 622 21.18 0.67 3.03
C VAL A 622 21.98 1.18 1.84
N VAL A 623 23.14 1.77 2.13
CA VAL A 623 24.06 2.31 1.13
C VAL A 623 25.43 1.67 1.23
N ASP A 624 26.19 1.73 0.15
CA ASP A 624 27.59 1.36 0.17
C ASP A 624 28.41 2.48 0.83
N GLY A 625 28.80 2.27 2.08
CA GLY A 625 29.61 3.20 2.85
C GLY A 625 31.06 3.29 2.38
N ALA A 626 31.53 2.36 1.55
CA ALA A 626 32.89 2.35 1.02
C ALA A 626 32.98 2.92 -0.40
N ALA A 627 31.85 3.33 -0.99
CA ALA A 627 31.78 3.81 -2.37
C ALA A 627 32.38 2.80 -3.39
N ALA A 628 32.13 1.51 -3.17
CA ALA A 628 32.67 0.40 -3.98
C ALA A 628 31.61 -0.20 -4.94
N THR A 629 30.54 0.56 -5.22
CA THR A 629 29.46 0.14 -6.11
C THR A 629 29.01 1.35 -6.94
N GLU A 630 28.84 1.15 -8.25
CA GLU A 630 28.30 2.13 -9.20
C GLU A 630 26.78 2.30 -9.07
N ALA A 631 26.18 3.19 -9.87
CA ALA A 631 24.74 3.50 -9.85
C ALA A 631 23.84 2.31 -10.26
N ASP A 632 24.33 1.44 -11.15
CA ASP A 632 23.63 0.25 -11.64
C ASP A 632 23.71 -0.96 -10.69
N GLY A 633 24.51 -0.85 -9.63
CA GLY A 633 24.78 -1.96 -8.71
C GLY A 633 26.00 -2.81 -9.07
N THR A 634 26.80 -2.41 -10.06
CA THR A 634 28.05 -3.07 -10.44
C THR A 634 29.16 -2.72 -9.44
N ALA A 635 30.01 -3.69 -9.10
CA ALA A 635 31.13 -3.48 -8.18
C ALA A 635 32.25 -2.67 -8.84
N CYS A 636 32.77 -1.65 -8.14
CA CYS A 636 33.91 -0.84 -8.56
C CYS A 636 34.97 -0.77 -7.44
N ALA A 637 36.12 -0.14 -7.74
CA ALA A 637 37.15 0.02 -6.72
C ALA A 637 36.63 0.95 -5.59
N PRO A 638 36.96 0.68 -4.30
CA PRO A 638 36.49 1.51 -3.20
C PRO A 638 36.85 2.99 -3.41
N GLY A 639 35.87 3.88 -3.26
CA GLY A 639 36.02 5.31 -3.47
C GLY A 639 35.73 5.81 -4.90
N GLN A 640 35.43 4.93 -5.86
CA GLN A 640 35.05 5.35 -7.22
C GLN A 640 33.57 5.69 -7.36
N GLY A 641 32.68 4.99 -6.64
CA GLY A 641 31.24 5.26 -6.67
C GLY A 641 30.84 6.50 -5.85
N SER A 642 29.60 6.97 -6.03
CA SER A 642 29.08 8.13 -5.29
C SER A 642 27.96 7.74 -4.31
N THR A 643 28.31 7.60 -3.03
CA THR A 643 27.32 7.32 -1.96
C THR A 643 26.35 8.49 -1.74
N MET A 644 26.79 9.72 -2.00
CA MET A 644 25.97 10.93 -1.83
C MET A 644 24.87 11.02 -2.89
N GLU A 645 25.20 10.69 -4.14
CA GLU A 645 24.21 10.58 -5.22
C GLU A 645 23.19 9.49 -4.93
N ASP A 646 23.61 8.33 -4.41
CA ASP A 646 22.70 7.24 -4.04
C ASP A 646 21.63 7.70 -3.03
N ILE A 647 22.05 8.44 -1.99
CA ILE A 647 21.14 8.95 -0.95
C ILE A 647 20.16 9.96 -1.53
N THR A 648 20.69 10.91 -2.32
CA THR A 648 19.87 11.96 -2.94
C THR A 648 18.86 11.35 -3.91
N TRP A 649 19.30 10.39 -4.72
CA TRP A 649 18.45 9.72 -5.70
C TRP A 649 17.28 8.95 -5.05
N VAL A 650 17.53 8.11 -4.04
CA VAL A 650 16.43 7.35 -3.40
C VAL A 650 15.42 8.27 -2.71
N ARG A 651 15.88 9.38 -2.14
CA ARG A 651 14.97 10.39 -1.56
C ARG A 651 14.11 11.05 -2.63
N SER A 652 14.73 11.47 -3.74
CA SER A 652 14.03 12.06 -4.88
C SER A 652 12.99 11.10 -5.49
N GLU A 653 13.27 9.80 -5.53
CA GLU A 653 12.30 8.78 -5.99
C GLU A 653 11.07 8.70 -5.07
N VAL A 654 11.28 8.55 -3.76
CA VAL A 654 10.17 8.45 -2.79
C VAL A 654 9.35 9.75 -2.77
N HIS A 655 10.02 10.91 -2.85
CA HIS A 655 9.37 12.20 -2.96
C HIS A 655 8.51 12.27 -4.24
N SER A 656 9.13 11.96 -5.38
CA SER A 656 8.50 12.06 -6.70
C SER A 656 7.26 11.20 -6.83
N TRP A 657 7.29 9.99 -6.28
CA TRP A 657 6.15 9.09 -6.26
C TRP A 657 4.93 9.67 -5.55
N ILE A 658 5.12 10.26 -4.36
CA ILE A 658 4.01 10.87 -3.61
C ILE A 658 3.54 12.15 -4.31
N TYR A 659 4.49 12.96 -4.81
CA TYR A 659 4.20 14.18 -5.55
C TYR A 659 3.35 13.91 -6.80
N ASP A 660 3.73 12.96 -7.65
CA ASP A 660 3.00 12.66 -8.89
C ASP A 660 1.62 12.08 -8.62
N ASN A 661 1.46 11.28 -7.55
CA ASN A 661 0.16 10.78 -7.12
C ASN A 661 -0.80 11.91 -6.70
N LEU A 662 -0.29 12.97 -6.07
CA LEU A 662 -1.07 14.16 -5.71
C LEU A 662 -1.33 15.04 -6.93
N ARG A 663 -0.31 15.25 -7.77
CA ARG A 663 -0.38 16.05 -8.99
C ARG A 663 -1.42 15.50 -9.96
N ALA A 664 -1.47 14.19 -10.16
CA ALA A 664 -2.46 13.53 -11.00
C ALA A 664 -3.92 13.80 -10.57
N LYS A 665 -4.15 14.09 -9.29
CA LYS A 665 -5.48 14.37 -8.71
C LYS A 665 -5.67 15.83 -8.30
N TRP A 666 -4.76 16.71 -8.70
CA TRP A 666 -4.70 18.10 -8.24
C TRP A 666 -5.96 18.90 -8.56
N THR A 667 -6.53 18.73 -9.77
CA THR A 667 -7.77 19.40 -10.18
C THR A 667 -8.95 19.02 -9.28
N SER A 668 -9.01 17.76 -8.82
CA SER A 668 -10.00 17.30 -7.86
C SER A 668 -9.75 17.85 -6.45
N LEU A 669 -8.48 17.96 -6.04
CA LEU A 669 -8.08 18.53 -4.75
C LEU A 669 -8.43 20.02 -4.63
N VAL A 670 -8.19 20.81 -5.68
CA VAL A 670 -8.54 22.23 -5.69
C VAL A 670 -10.06 22.44 -5.63
N ARG A 671 -10.83 21.56 -6.30
CA ARG A 671 -12.31 21.58 -6.23
C ARG A 671 -12.84 21.17 -4.85
N GLN A 672 -12.20 20.20 -4.21
CA GLN A 672 -12.62 19.66 -2.91
C GLN A 672 -11.41 19.52 -1.95
N PRO A 673 -10.96 20.62 -1.33
CA PRO A 673 -9.82 20.65 -0.41
C PRO A 673 -9.86 19.60 0.71
N ALA A 674 -11.05 19.28 1.21
CA ALA A 674 -11.24 18.30 2.27
C ALA A 674 -10.73 16.90 1.90
N LYS A 675 -10.69 16.55 0.59
CA LYS A 675 -10.19 15.27 0.10
C LYS A 675 -8.70 15.07 0.34
N LEU A 676 -7.91 16.14 0.50
CA LEU A 676 -6.47 16.04 0.74
C LEU A 676 -6.17 15.13 1.95
N ARG A 677 -6.97 15.26 3.01
CA ARG A 677 -6.83 14.48 4.25
C ARG A 677 -7.06 12.98 4.05
N THR A 678 -7.95 12.60 3.14
CA THR A 678 -8.33 11.19 2.91
C THR A 678 -7.47 10.51 1.85
N MET A 679 -6.81 11.26 0.95
CA MET A 679 -5.93 10.70 -0.08
C MET A 679 -4.71 9.97 0.50
N PHE A 680 -4.26 10.33 1.70
CA PHE A 680 -3.10 9.69 2.33
C PHE A 680 -3.41 8.39 3.07
N SER A 681 -4.67 7.94 3.05
CA SER A 681 -5.09 6.67 3.67
C SER A 681 -4.35 5.46 3.09
N GLY A 682 -4.04 5.47 1.78
CA GLY A 682 -3.24 4.43 1.12
C GLY A 682 -1.83 4.26 1.69
N TYR A 683 -1.25 5.34 2.23
CA TYR A 683 0.05 5.34 2.90
C TYR A 683 -0.06 5.07 4.41
N ARG A 684 -1.23 4.61 4.89
CA ARG A 684 -1.55 4.39 6.32
C ARG A 684 -1.47 5.65 7.19
N SER A 685 -1.65 6.82 6.58
CA SER A 685 -1.71 8.10 7.29
C SER A 685 -3.15 8.48 7.62
N THR A 686 -3.37 8.98 8.83
CA THR A 686 -4.68 9.49 9.24
C THR A 686 -4.89 10.93 8.79
N PRO A 687 -6.15 11.36 8.64
CA PRO A 687 -6.50 12.78 8.47
C PRO A 687 -5.81 13.69 9.50
N THR A 688 -5.81 13.27 10.77
CA THR A 688 -5.17 14.00 11.88
C THR A 688 -3.66 14.16 11.73
N PHE A 689 -2.99 13.18 11.10
CA PHE A 689 -1.57 13.27 10.79
C PHE A 689 -1.33 14.30 9.68
N VAL A 690 -2.15 14.27 8.62
CA VAL A 690 -2.05 15.22 7.50
C VAL A 690 -2.31 16.65 7.98
N ASP A 691 -3.32 16.88 8.83
CA ASP A 691 -3.58 18.19 9.45
C ASP A 691 -2.37 18.71 10.24
N ARG A 692 -1.61 17.81 10.86
CA ARG A 692 -0.37 18.16 11.57
C ARG A 692 0.77 18.54 10.63
N VAL A 693 0.84 17.95 9.45
CA VAL A 693 1.79 18.35 8.40
C VAL A 693 1.38 19.72 7.85
N LEU A 694 0.09 19.93 7.58
CA LEU A 694 -0.45 21.20 7.10
C LEU A 694 -0.18 22.35 8.09
N ARG A 695 -0.38 22.13 9.39
CA ARG A 695 -0.03 23.10 10.44
C ARG A 695 1.44 23.51 10.38
N ARG A 696 2.37 22.58 10.11
CA ARG A 696 3.81 22.87 9.96
C ARG A 696 4.17 23.65 8.71
N VAL A 697 3.35 23.55 7.67
CA VAL A 697 3.47 24.39 6.46
C VAL A 697 2.87 25.78 6.68
N GLY A 698 2.20 26.02 7.81
CA GLY A 698 1.54 27.30 8.13
C GLY A 698 0.04 27.33 7.80
N ILE A 699 -0.59 26.18 7.53
CA ILE A 699 -2.03 26.07 7.28
C ILE A 699 -2.72 25.60 8.57
N ALA A 700 -3.33 26.55 9.29
CA ALA A 700 -3.99 26.26 10.55
C ALA A 700 -5.40 25.67 10.40
N ASN A 701 -6.21 26.22 9.49
CA ASN A 701 -7.65 25.96 9.42
C ASN A 701 -8.10 25.54 8.00
N GLU A 702 -9.27 24.91 7.89
CA GLU A 702 -9.84 24.48 6.60
C GLU A 702 -10.13 25.63 5.62
N ILE A 703 -10.45 26.81 6.16
CA ILE A 703 -10.62 28.04 5.36
C ILE A 703 -9.27 28.44 4.73
N ALA A 704 -8.20 28.43 5.53
CA ALA A 704 -6.85 28.72 5.04
C ALA A 704 -6.41 27.67 3.99
N LEU A 705 -6.73 26.40 4.22
CA LEU A 705 -6.46 25.33 3.26
C LEU A 705 -7.16 25.57 1.92
N THR A 706 -8.44 25.98 1.96
CA THR A 706 -9.25 26.22 0.75
C THR A 706 -8.74 27.42 -0.04
N THR A 707 -8.30 28.48 0.64
CA THR A 707 -7.76 29.69 0.01
C THR A 707 -6.36 29.43 -0.56
N LEU A 708 -5.49 28.78 0.22
CA LEU A 708 -4.08 28.57 -0.15
C LEU A 708 -3.89 27.46 -1.18
N LEU A 709 -4.67 26.37 -1.17
CA LEU A 709 -4.55 25.31 -2.19
C LEU A 709 -4.80 25.83 -3.61
N ARG A 710 -5.59 26.90 -3.77
CA ARG A 710 -5.83 27.54 -5.08
C ARG A 710 -4.62 28.34 -5.57
N THR A 711 -3.78 28.81 -4.65
CA THR A 711 -2.58 29.60 -4.95
C THR A 711 -1.30 28.78 -4.95
N TRP A 712 -1.35 27.52 -4.51
CA TRP A 712 -0.20 26.62 -4.51
C TRP A 712 0.24 26.31 -5.94
N GLY A 713 1.52 26.54 -6.20
CA GLY A 713 2.23 26.03 -7.36
C GLY A 713 3.06 24.78 -7.02
N PRO A 714 3.95 24.38 -7.93
CA PRO A 714 4.76 23.20 -7.72
C PRO A 714 5.70 23.27 -6.51
N LYS A 715 6.30 24.45 -6.25
CA LYS A 715 7.20 24.68 -5.11
C LYS A 715 6.52 24.43 -3.75
N GLU A 716 5.31 24.93 -3.57
CA GLU A 716 4.54 24.75 -2.34
C GLU A 716 4.17 23.27 -2.14
N LEU A 717 3.77 22.60 -3.23
CA LEU A 717 3.45 21.18 -3.19
C LEU A 717 4.69 20.32 -2.87
N HIS A 718 5.85 20.59 -3.48
CA HIS A 718 7.11 19.94 -3.15
C HIS A 718 7.49 20.15 -1.67
N THR A 719 7.32 21.36 -1.14
CA THR A 719 7.57 21.65 0.28
C THR A 719 6.68 20.80 1.20
N PHE A 720 5.39 20.72 0.88
CA PHE A 720 4.45 19.90 1.65
C PHE A 720 4.79 18.41 1.56
N VAL A 721 5.13 17.89 0.38
CA VAL A 721 5.50 16.49 0.18
C VAL A 721 6.81 16.16 0.91
N ALA A 722 7.83 17.02 0.86
CA ALA A 722 9.08 16.81 1.60
C ALA A 722 8.84 16.69 3.11
N LEU A 723 8.03 17.59 3.68
CA LEU A 723 7.65 17.52 5.09
C LEU A 723 6.84 16.26 5.41
N TYR A 724 5.90 15.89 4.54
CA TYR A 724 5.12 14.68 4.69
C TYR A 724 6.01 13.43 4.69
N VAL A 725 6.93 13.31 3.73
CA VAL A 725 7.86 12.16 3.62
C VAL A 725 8.74 12.06 4.85
N ARG A 726 9.36 13.15 5.31
CA ARG A 726 10.24 13.12 6.51
C ARG A 726 9.50 12.71 7.78
N LEU A 727 8.23 13.09 7.92
CA LEU A 727 7.42 12.74 9.10
C LEU A 727 6.80 11.34 9.00
N ARG A 728 6.36 10.93 7.81
CA ARG A 728 5.67 9.66 7.60
C ARG A 728 6.66 8.52 7.45
N PHE A 729 7.75 8.74 6.75
CA PHE A 729 8.79 7.75 6.48
C PHE A 729 10.12 8.26 7.04
N PRO A 730 10.34 8.24 8.37
CA PRO A 730 11.65 8.49 8.93
C PRO A 730 12.66 7.56 8.28
N MET A 731 13.72 8.12 7.69
CA MET A 731 14.76 7.37 7.00
C MET A 731 16.04 7.38 7.83
N ILE A 732 16.64 6.20 8.01
CA ILE A 732 17.96 6.04 8.62
C ILE A 732 18.91 5.52 7.58
N VAL A 733 20.09 6.12 7.49
CA VAL A 733 21.09 5.72 6.51
C VAL A 733 22.09 4.76 7.15
N ALA A 734 22.06 3.50 6.70
CA ALA A 734 22.97 2.46 7.11
C ALA A 734 24.13 2.35 6.11
N LEU A 735 25.33 2.77 6.53
CA LEU A 735 26.55 2.74 5.74
C LEU A 735 27.15 1.32 5.80
N ASN A 736 26.75 0.46 4.87
CA ASN A 736 27.24 -0.91 4.79
C ASN A 736 28.67 -0.97 4.24
N LYS A 737 29.36 -2.11 4.43
CA LYS A 737 30.76 -2.32 4.01
C LYS A 737 31.76 -1.41 4.73
N ALA A 738 31.46 -1.06 5.97
CA ALA A 738 32.30 -0.19 6.79
C ALA A 738 33.64 -0.83 7.23
N ASP A 739 33.84 -2.10 6.90
CA ASP A 739 35.09 -2.86 7.03
C ASP A 739 36.14 -2.49 5.97
N LEU A 740 35.75 -1.78 4.89
CA LEU A 740 36.66 -1.33 3.84
C LEU A 740 37.36 0.00 4.21
N PRO A 741 38.61 0.23 3.73
CA PRO A 741 39.44 1.34 4.19
C PRO A 741 38.88 2.73 3.85
N THR A 742 38.18 2.88 2.73
CA THR A 742 37.60 4.16 2.27
C THR A 742 36.35 4.57 3.05
N ALA A 743 35.78 3.68 3.86
CA ALA A 743 34.51 3.94 4.53
C ALA A 743 34.58 5.06 5.58
N ALA A 744 35.75 5.27 6.19
CA ALA A 744 35.97 6.35 7.15
C ALA A 744 35.84 7.74 6.51
N ASP A 745 36.49 7.92 5.36
CA ASP A 745 36.49 9.19 4.63
C ASP A 745 35.10 9.51 4.07
N VAL A 746 34.42 8.52 3.49
CA VAL A 746 33.04 8.66 2.98
C VAL A 746 32.09 9.04 4.11
N ALA A 747 32.16 8.37 5.26
CA ALA A 747 31.31 8.69 6.40
C ALA A 747 31.59 10.07 6.99
N ALA A 748 32.83 10.56 6.93
CA ALA A 748 33.17 11.93 7.34
C ALA A 748 32.57 12.96 6.36
N ALA A 749 32.72 12.73 5.06
CA ALA A 749 32.16 13.59 4.02
C ALA A 749 30.62 13.68 4.11
N LEU A 750 29.93 12.55 4.34
CA LEU A 750 28.47 12.51 4.49
C LEU A 750 27.98 13.26 5.73
N ARG A 751 28.71 13.16 6.86
CA ARG A 751 28.37 13.93 8.07
C ARG A 751 28.53 15.44 7.86
N GLN A 752 29.50 15.85 7.05
CA GLN A 752 29.69 17.26 6.68
C GLN A 752 28.58 17.74 5.74
N ALA A 753 28.18 16.94 4.76
CA ALA A 753 27.14 17.28 3.79
C ALA A 753 25.73 17.30 4.41
N TYR A 754 25.43 16.36 5.31
CA TYR A 754 24.11 16.22 5.94
C TYR A 754 24.24 16.16 7.47
N PRO A 755 24.51 17.29 8.15
CA PRO A 755 24.75 17.31 9.60
C PRO A 755 23.52 16.91 10.44
N GLN A 756 22.34 16.92 9.83
CA GLN A 756 21.06 16.64 10.48
C GLN A 756 20.62 15.17 10.36
N GLU A 757 21.33 14.39 9.55
CA GLU A 757 21.01 13.00 9.27
C GLU A 757 21.82 12.05 10.15
N VAL A 758 21.24 10.90 10.46
CA VAL A 758 21.91 9.87 11.27
C VAL A 758 22.50 8.82 10.34
N PHE A 759 23.84 8.78 10.31
CA PHE A 759 24.62 7.79 9.57
C PHE A 759 25.19 6.74 10.51
N ILE A 760 24.89 5.47 10.24
CA ILE A 760 25.33 4.36 11.09
C ILE A 760 26.19 3.41 10.26
N PRO A 761 27.50 3.29 10.57
CA PRO A 761 28.35 2.30 9.92
C PRO A 761 27.93 0.89 10.32
N MET A 762 27.92 -0.03 9.34
CA MET A 762 27.66 -1.44 9.57
C MET A 762 28.42 -2.33 8.60
N THR A 763 28.60 -3.59 8.99
CA THR A 763 29.12 -4.64 8.11
C THR A 763 28.19 -5.85 8.16
N ALA A 764 27.19 -5.85 7.26
CA ALA A 764 26.18 -6.91 7.22
C ALA A 764 26.77 -8.29 6.88
N ARG A 765 27.82 -8.34 6.05
CA ARG A 765 28.49 -9.58 5.64
C ARG A 765 29.11 -10.32 6.83
N THR A 766 29.85 -9.60 7.67
CA THR A 766 30.52 -10.17 8.86
C THR A 766 29.51 -10.63 9.90
N GLU A 767 28.43 -9.87 10.15
CA GLU A 767 27.35 -10.29 11.04
C GLU A 767 26.71 -11.59 10.57
N TRP A 768 26.33 -11.66 9.29
CA TRP A 768 25.71 -12.85 8.70
C TRP A 768 26.63 -14.07 8.77
N LEU A 769 27.90 -13.89 8.41
CA LEU A 769 28.88 -14.97 8.42
C LEU A 769 29.17 -15.48 9.84
N ALA A 770 29.27 -14.59 10.83
CA ALA A 770 29.43 -14.98 12.23
C ALA A 770 28.23 -15.82 12.73
N LEU A 771 27.00 -15.47 12.33
CA LEU A 771 25.80 -16.24 12.66
C LEU A 771 25.78 -17.61 11.97
N GLN A 772 26.14 -17.68 10.69
CA GLN A 772 26.23 -18.95 9.96
C GLN A 772 27.27 -19.89 10.59
N LEU A 773 28.46 -19.37 10.91
CA LEU A 773 29.51 -20.14 11.59
C LEU A 773 29.09 -20.58 12.98
N GLY A 774 28.31 -19.76 13.69
CA GLY A 774 27.78 -20.08 15.02
C GLY A 774 26.81 -21.25 14.99
N ARG A 775 25.92 -21.31 13.98
CA ARG A 775 25.01 -22.44 13.79
C ARG A 775 25.72 -23.74 13.49
N LYS A 776 26.82 -23.67 12.72
CA LYS A 776 27.67 -24.82 12.43
C LYS A 776 28.55 -25.22 13.64
N GLY A 777 28.52 -24.46 14.73
CA GLY A 777 29.21 -24.77 15.98
C GLY A 777 30.67 -24.31 16.06
N TYR A 778 31.19 -23.58 15.06
CA TYR A 778 32.59 -23.16 15.02
C TYR A 778 32.90 -21.97 15.95
N VAL A 779 31.91 -21.11 16.18
CA VAL A 779 32.06 -19.87 16.95
C VAL A 779 30.90 -19.70 17.94
N ASP A 780 31.17 -19.13 19.11
CA ASP A 780 30.12 -18.57 19.95
C ASP A 780 30.00 -17.08 19.66
N TYR A 781 28.90 -16.71 19.02
CA TYR A 781 28.60 -15.33 18.69
C TYR A 781 27.16 -15.00 19.07
N THR A 782 26.99 -13.84 19.70
CA THR A 782 25.69 -13.26 20.03
C THR A 782 25.56 -11.95 19.26
N PRO A 783 24.46 -11.71 18.53
CA PRO A 783 24.25 -10.44 17.82
C PRO A 783 24.51 -9.22 18.71
N GLY A 784 25.33 -8.28 18.23
CA GLY A 784 25.71 -7.07 18.96
C GLY A 784 26.91 -7.23 19.91
N ALA A 785 27.48 -8.44 20.04
CA ALA A 785 28.70 -8.64 20.81
C ALA A 785 29.92 -7.94 20.18
N THR A 786 30.81 -7.43 21.03
CA THR A 786 32.06 -6.76 20.63
C THR A 786 33.20 -7.75 20.41
N SER A 787 33.02 -9.01 20.80
CA SER A 787 33.99 -10.08 20.64
C SER A 787 33.28 -11.39 20.31
N LEU A 788 34.05 -12.31 19.72
CA LEU A 788 33.61 -13.62 19.30
C LEU A 788 34.57 -14.67 19.88
N SER A 789 34.04 -15.76 20.42
CA SER A 789 34.86 -16.86 20.91
C SER A 789 34.88 -17.99 19.89
N VAL A 790 36.06 -18.52 19.59
CA VAL A 790 36.23 -19.60 18.62
C VAL A 790 36.27 -20.92 19.38
N LYS A 791 35.40 -21.87 19.02
CA LYS A 791 35.31 -23.19 19.68
C LYS A 791 36.23 -24.24 19.06
N VAL A 792 36.75 -23.99 17.85
CA VAL A 792 37.56 -24.93 17.07
C VAL A 792 38.86 -24.24 16.66
N ASP A 793 40.00 -24.77 17.09
CA ASP A 793 41.30 -24.32 16.56
C ASP A 793 41.47 -24.84 15.13
N CYS A 794 41.74 -23.94 14.19
CA CYS A 794 41.90 -24.24 12.75
C CYS A 794 43.07 -25.19 12.40
N GLY A 795 43.75 -25.73 13.41
CA GLY A 795 44.91 -26.62 13.27
C GLY A 795 44.60 -28.12 13.33
N GLU A 796 43.41 -28.55 13.82
CA GLU A 796 43.20 -29.97 14.19
C GLU A 796 42.01 -30.68 13.53
N VAL A 797 41.43 -30.16 12.43
CA VAL A 797 40.34 -30.85 11.73
C VAL A 797 40.73 -31.16 10.28
N ASP A 798 41.23 -32.39 10.06
CA ASP A 798 41.34 -33.01 8.74
C ASP A 798 39.93 -33.14 8.13
N GLY A 799 39.52 -32.14 7.34
CA GLY A 799 38.23 -32.15 6.62
C GLY A 799 37.55 -30.80 6.38
N LEU A 800 38.07 -29.69 6.91
CA LEU A 800 37.44 -28.38 6.70
C LEU A 800 37.78 -27.79 5.32
N GLU A 801 36.76 -27.44 4.53
CA GLU A 801 36.94 -26.81 3.21
C GLU A 801 37.74 -25.50 3.31
N ARG A 802 38.67 -25.27 2.36
CA ARG A 802 39.54 -24.06 2.36
C ARG A 802 38.75 -22.75 2.39
N SER A 803 37.54 -22.72 1.80
CA SER A 803 36.65 -21.55 1.81
C SER A 803 36.21 -21.19 3.24
N MET A 804 35.83 -22.19 4.04
CA MET A 804 35.37 -22.00 5.42
C MET A 804 36.50 -21.55 6.34
N CYS A 805 37.72 -22.06 6.12
CA CYS A 805 38.91 -21.57 6.83
C CYS A 805 39.18 -20.09 6.52
N GLN A 806 38.95 -19.64 5.29
CA GLN A 806 39.11 -18.25 4.92
C GLN A 806 38.03 -17.38 5.58
N GLU A 807 36.77 -17.79 5.49
CA GLU A 807 35.63 -17.10 6.13
C GLU A 807 35.81 -16.92 7.65
N LEU A 808 36.26 -17.98 8.33
CA LEU A 808 36.51 -17.93 9.77
C LEU A 808 37.69 -17.02 10.11
N ARG A 809 38.75 -16.99 9.27
CA ARG A 809 39.84 -16.01 9.40
C ARG A 809 39.35 -14.58 9.20
N ASP A 810 38.52 -14.34 8.19
CA ASP A 810 38.00 -13.00 7.88
C ASP A 810 37.18 -12.45 9.07
N VAL A 811 36.22 -13.23 9.60
CA VAL A 811 35.40 -12.84 10.77
C VAL A 811 36.27 -12.64 12.01
N THR A 812 37.17 -13.58 12.27
CA THR A 812 38.05 -13.50 13.45
C THR A 812 39.01 -12.31 13.34
N SER A 813 39.47 -11.97 12.13
CA SER A 813 40.34 -10.81 11.91
C SER A 813 39.62 -9.51 12.25
N PHE A 814 38.35 -9.36 11.87
CA PHE A 814 37.53 -8.19 12.19
C PHE A 814 37.38 -7.98 13.71
N PHE A 815 37.05 -9.02 14.47
CA PHE A 815 36.92 -8.91 15.93
C PHE A 815 38.27 -8.76 16.65
N ARG A 816 39.39 -9.21 16.06
CA ARG A 816 40.75 -9.03 16.61
C ARG A 816 41.33 -7.65 16.32
N THR A 817 41.00 -7.03 15.19
CA THR A 817 41.42 -5.64 14.89
C THR A 817 40.60 -4.61 15.67
N ALA A 818 39.37 -4.95 16.07
CA ALA A 818 38.51 -4.11 16.90
C ALA A 818 38.88 -4.09 18.40
N THR A 819 39.73 -4.99 18.90
CA THR A 819 40.22 -4.92 20.29
C THR A 819 41.26 -3.80 20.46
N PRO A 820 41.06 -2.85 21.39
CA PRO A 820 41.94 -1.70 21.54
C PRO A 820 43.32 -2.13 22.05
N SER A 821 44.34 -1.96 21.21
CA SER A 821 45.76 -1.99 21.61
C SER A 821 46.23 -0.56 21.91
N PRO A 822 47.01 -0.32 22.98
CA PRO A 822 47.43 1.01 23.41
C PRO A 822 48.39 1.77 22.46
N GLU A 823 48.81 1.19 21.33
CA GLU A 823 49.91 1.73 20.51
C GLU A 823 49.53 2.25 19.10
N ARG A 824 48.25 2.47 18.75
CA ARG A 824 47.89 2.93 17.39
C ARG A 824 47.02 4.19 17.34
N PRO A 825 47.34 5.17 16.47
CA PRO A 825 46.64 6.45 16.40
C PRO A 825 45.25 6.35 15.73
N SER A 826 44.36 7.20 16.25
CA SER A 826 42.91 7.31 16.15
C SER A 826 42.28 7.66 14.78
N SER A 827 42.72 7.11 13.65
CA SER A 827 42.20 7.50 12.32
C SER A 827 41.23 6.52 11.64
N SER A 828 40.96 5.36 12.23
CA SER A 828 40.01 4.39 11.66
C SER A 828 38.70 4.41 12.44
N LEU A 829 37.56 4.43 11.76
CA LEU A 829 36.25 4.11 12.36
C LEU A 829 36.29 2.67 12.88
N LEU A 830 36.91 2.43 14.03
CA LEU A 830 36.96 1.12 14.65
C LEU A 830 35.56 0.83 15.20
N LEU A 831 34.77 0.21 14.33
CA LEU A 831 33.54 -0.48 14.68
C LEU A 831 33.84 -1.44 15.84
N THR A 832 33.31 -1.12 17.02
CA THR A 832 33.40 -1.99 18.20
C THR A 832 32.42 -3.16 18.12
N THR A 833 31.39 -3.03 17.29
CA THR A 833 30.36 -4.03 16.96
C THR A 833 30.25 -4.11 15.43
N THR A 834 29.46 -5.06 14.90
CA THR A 834 29.16 -5.12 13.45
C THR A 834 28.22 -4.01 12.97
N GLY A 835 27.67 -3.18 13.86
CA GLY A 835 26.76 -2.07 13.55
C GLY A 835 25.31 -2.47 13.22
N VAL A 836 25.01 -3.74 12.93
CA VAL A 836 23.67 -4.20 12.52
C VAL A 836 22.61 -3.94 13.59
N GLN A 837 22.94 -4.26 14.85
CA GLN A 837 22.03 -4.00 15.98
C GLN A 837 21.88 -2.50 16.28
N ASP A 838 22.88 -1.69 15.95
CA ASP A 838 22.86 -0.23 16.17
C ASP A 838 21.95 0.47 15.16
N VAL A 839 21.91 -0.04 13.92
CA VAL A 839 20.93 0.36 12.90
C VAL A 839 19.51 0.06 13.38
N LEU A 840 19.26 -1.16 13.89
CA LEU A 840 17.96 -1.53 14.46
C LEU A 840 17.58 -0.64 15.65
N ALA A 841 18.50 -0.43 16.60
CA ALA A 841 18.28 0.43 17.77
C ALA A 841 17.86 1.85 17.37
N SER A 842 18.52 2.40 16.35
CA SER A 842 18.23 3.72 15.82
C SER A 842 16.90 3.75 15.06
N ALA A 843 16.57 2.69 14.31
CA ALA A 843 15.28 2.54 13.64
C ALA A 843 14.12 2.57 14.65
N MET A 844 14.24 1.82 15.75
CA MET A 844 13.26 1.85 16.83
C MET A 844 13.09 3.24 17.44
N LYS A 845 14.19 4.01 17.55
CA LYS A 845 14.16 5.38 18.06
C LYS A 845 13.45 6.33 17.10
N ALA A 846 13.73 6.24 15.79
CA ALA A 846 13.13 7.08 14.76
C ALA A 846 11.61 6.84 14.62
N CYS A 847 11.13 5.62 14.87
CA CYS A 847 9.70 5.31 14.90
C CYS A 847 8.92 6.06 15.99
N GLY A 848 9.58 6.54 17.05
CA GLY A 848 8.89 7.20 18.17
C GLY A 848 7.95 6.27 18.94
N VAL A 849 8.36 5.01 19.19
CA VAL A 849 7.51 4.04 19.91
C VAL A 849 7.45 4.31 21.42
N THR A 850 6.25 4.17 21.98
CA THR A 850 5.99 4.07 23.41
C THR A 850 6.12 2.62 23.85
N LEU A 851 6.98 2.37 24.83
CA LEU A 851 7.18 1.04 25.42
C LEU A 851 6.30 0.91 26.67
N VAL A 852 5.43 -0.10 26.71
CA VAL A 852 4.57 -0.37 27.86
C VAL A 852 4.98 -1.70 28.49
N TYR A 853 5.34 -1.64 29.79
CA TYR A 853 5.66 -2.79 30.62
C TYR A 853 4.48 -3.06 31.58
N PRO A 854 3.58 -4.00 31.27
CA PRO A 854 2.50 -4.35 32.18
C PRO A 854 3.05 -5.08 33.41
N VAL A 855 2.72 -4.60 34.60
CA VAL A 855 3.12 -5.20 35.88
C VAL A 855 1.92 -5.39 36.80
N ARG A 856 2.03 -6.34 37.74
CA ARG A 856 1.01 -6.59 38.77
C ARG A 856 1.05 -5.57 39.89
N ALA A 857 2.25 -5.22 40.32
CA ALA A 857 2.52 -4.27 41.38
C ALA A 857 3.75 -3.45 41.02
N PHE A 858 3.78 -2.19 41.46
CA PHE A 858 4.96 -1.34 41.36
C PHE A 858 6.02 -1.67 42.42
N HIS A 859 5.61 -2.33 43.51
CA HIS A 859 6.47 -2.67 44.63
C HIS A 859 6.07 -4.02 45.24
N PRO A 860 6.94 -5.04 45.21
CA PRO A 860 8.09 -5.17 44.31
C PRO A 860 7.63 -5.49 42.87
N VAL A 861 8.37 -5.00 41.86
CA VAL A 861 8.20 -5.49 40.49
C VAL A 861 8.81 -6.89 40.40
N THR A 862 7.97 -7.90 40.18
CA THR A 862 8.35 -9.32 40.16
C THR A 862 8.61 -9.88 38.76
N SER A 863 8.02 -9.28 37.72
CA SER A 863 8.11 -9.74 36.33
C SER A 863 8.07 -8.57 35.36
N LEU A 864 8.91 -8.65 34.33
CA LEU A 864 8.98 -7.75 33.17
C LEU A 864 8.95 -8.56 31.86
N ALA A 865 8.34 -9.76 31.89
CA ALA A 865 8.32 -10.68 30.77
C ALA A 865 7.81 -10.02 29.48
N HIS A 866 6.71 -9.29 29.57
CA HIS A 866 6.08 -8.65 28.42
C HIS A 866 6.55 -7.20 28.24
N CYS A 867 6.85 -6.84 26.99
CA CYS A 867 7.03 -5.46 26.54
C CYS A 867 6.21 -5.28 25.26
N LEU A 868 5.30 -4.33 25.30
CA LEU A 868 4.43 -4.00 24.17
C LEU A 868 4.83 -2.65 23.59
N THR A 869 4.87 -2.59 22.27
CA THR A 869 5.15 -1.37 21.53
C THR A 869 3.84 -0.74 21.05
N PHE A 870 3.71 0.55 21.29
CA PHE A 870 2.59 1.37 20.86
C PHE A 870 3.11 2.62 20.17
N LYS A 871 2.27 3.23 19.34
CA LYS A 871 2.56 4.57 18.82
C LYS A 871 2.38 5.59 19.94
N LEU A 872 3.21 6.62 19.94
CA LEU A 872 3.13 7.71 20.91
C LEU A 872 1.69 8.27 20.96
N GLY A 873 1.22 8.60 22.16
CA GLY A 873 -0.13 9.10 22.44
C GLY A 873 -1.27 8.11 22.13
N SER A 874 -0.98 6.81 22.16
CA SER A 874 -2.03 5.79 22.25
C SER A 874 -2.82 5.94 23.56
N SER A 875 -4.14 5.77 23.52
CA SER A 875 -5.00 5.85 24.71
C SER A 875 -4.84 4.63 25.63
N ALA A 876 -5.09 4.84 26.92
CA ALA A 876 -5.09 3.76 27.92
C ALA A 876 -6.07 2.62 27.55
N GLU A 877 -7.25 2.96 27.01
CA GLU A 877 -8.23 1.98 26.53
C GLU A 877 -7.68 1.13 25.37
N ARG A 878 -6.95 1.73 24.42
CA ARG A 878 -6.36 0.98 23.30
C ARG A 878 -5.31 -0.02 23.77
N VAL A 879 -4.49 0.36 24.75
CA VAL A 879 -3.51 -0.54 25.40
C VAL A 879 -4.24 -1.69 26.08
N PHE A 880 -5.29 -1.40 26.85
CA PHE A 880 -6.10 -2.42 27.54
C PHE A 880 -6.74 -3.41 26.55
N ASN A 881 -7.43 -2.92 25.52
CA ASN A 881 -8.09 -3.75 24.52
C ASN A 881 -7.10 -4.67 23.80
N LYS A 882 -5.86 -4.20 23.59
CA LYS A 882 -4.81 -5.04 23.02
C LYS A 882 -4.34 -6.13 23.97
N LEU A 883 -4.17 -5.82 25.25
CA LEU A 883 -3.84 -6.81 26.29
C LEU A 883 -4.93 -7.89 26.40
N VAL A 884 -6.20 -7.50 26.27
CA VAL A 884 -7.32 -8.44 26.21
C VAL A 884 -7.25 -9.33 24.97
N HIS A 885 -6.98 -8.76 23.80
CA HIS A 885 -6.79 -9.53 22.56
C HIS A 885 -5.60 -10.50 22.64
N LEU A 886 -4.53 -10.12 23.34
CA LEU A 886 -3.37 -10.99 23.59
C LEU A 886 -3.61 -12.02 24.71
N LYS A 887 -4.83 -12.08 25.27
CA LYS A 887 -5.22 -12.95 26.38
C LYS A 887 -4.37 -12.76 27.64
N LEU A 888 -3.78 -11.58 27.82
CA LEU A 888 -3.01 -11.20 29.02
C LEU A 888 -3.90 -10.58 30.10
N LEU A 889 -5.07 -10.06 29.72
CA LEU A 889 -6.08 -9.51 30.63
C LEU A 889 -7.48 -9.94 30.16
N GLU A 890 -8.46 -9.90 31.06
CA GLU A 890 -9.86 -10.11 30.73
C GLU A 890 -10.74 -9.03 31.38
N GLY A 891 -11.88 -8.72 30.79
CA GLY A 891 -12.89 -7.83 31.39
C GLY A 891 -12.88 -6.40 30.84
N LYS A 892 -13.26 -5.43 31.68
CA LYS A 892 -13.32 -4.00 31.37
C LYS A 892 -12.29 -3.25 32.22
N LEU A 893 -11.63 -2.27 31.62
CA LEU A 893 -10.66 -1.39 32.30
C LEU A 893 -11.32 -0.66 33.47
N VAL A 894 -10.80 -0.88 34.68
CA VAL A 894 -11.21 -0.19 35.92
C VAL A 894 -10.28 0.98 36.18
N ARG A 895 -8.96 0.72 36.19
CA ARG A 895 -7.94 1.73 36.48
C ARG A 895 -6.67 1.45 35.69
N PHE A 896 -6.08 2.51 35.15
CA PHE A 896 -4.78 2.47 34.50
C PHE A 896 -3.84 3.36 35.30
N GLU A 897 -2.80 2.77 35.89
CA GLU A 897 -1.78 3.51 36.61
C GLU A 897 -0.45 3.32 35.91
N MET A 898 0.34 4.38 35.81
CA MET A 898 1.64 4.33 35.16
C MET A 898 2.71 5.13 35.90
N ILE A 899 3.95 4.71 35.69
CA ILE A 899 5.14 5.43 36.10
C ILE A 899 5.98 5.67 34.85
N ASP A 900 6.36 6.94 34.66
CA ASP A 900 7.12 7.39 33.50
C ASP A 900 8.59 6.97 33.61
N LEU A 901 9.12 6.28 32.59
CA LEU A 901 10.55 5.92 32.49
C LEU A 901 11.26 6.67 31.36
N ALA A 902 10.60 7.63 30.70
CA ALA A 902 11.18 8.40 29.61
C ALA A 902 12.48 9.12 30.00
N PRO A 903 12.64 9.74 31.20
CA PRO A 903 13.89 10.38 31.59
C PRO A 903 15.06 9.39 31.65
N ALA A 904 14.84 8.22 32.27
CA ALA A 904 15.85 7.16 32.37
C ALA A 904 16.23 6.60 30.99
N LYS A 905 15.22 6.34 30.14
CA LYS A 905 15.43 5.92 28.74
C LYS A 905 16.23 6.99 27.98
N GLN A 906 15.85 8.26 28.07
CA GLN A 906 16.49 9.35 27.34
C GLN A 906 17.95 9.54 27.77
N HIS A 907 18.25 9.47 29.07
CA HIS A 907 19.62 9.59 29.59
C HIS A 907 20.52 8.48 29.04
N LEU A 908 20.05 7.23 29.07
CA LEU A 908 20.78 6.09 28.51
C LEU A 908 21.00 6.23 27.00
N TYR A 909 19.98 6.66 26.25
CA TYR A 909 20.11 6.92 24.82
C TYR A 909 20.99 8.14 24.48
N GLN A 910 21.12 9.11 25.38
CA GLN A 910 22.03 10.25 25.20
C GLN A 910 23.48 9.85 25.43
N GLN A 911 23.78 9.04 26.44
CA GLN A 911 25.10 8.42 26.61
C GLN A 911 25.50 7.63 25.36
N LEU A 912 24.54 6.93 24.78
CA LEU A 912 24.68 6.14 23.54
C LEU A 912 25.05 6.98 22.31
N LEU A 913 24.31 8.07 22.08
CA LEU A 913 24.60 8.99 20.98
C LEU A 913 25.90 9.76 21.21
N GLY A 914 26.21 10.09 22.47
CA GLY A 914 27.47 10.73 22.86
C GLY A 914 28.68 9.86 22.52
N SER A 915 28.62 8.55 22.76
CA SER A 915 29.68 7.61 22.35
C SER A 915 29.82 7.44 20.84
N LEU A 916 28.73 7.63 20.08
CA LEU A 916 28.75 7.59 18.61
C LEU A 916 29.22 8.92 17.99
N ALA A 917 29.06 10.04 18.71
CA ALA A 917 29.41 11.39 18.27
C ALA A 917 30.82 11.85 18.69
N THR A 918 31.45 11.23 19.68
CA THR A 918 32.76 11.66 20.25
C THR A 918 33.99 11.14 19.51
N ILE A 919 33.88 10.74 18.25
CA ILE A 919 35.05 10.68 17.34
C ILE A 919 35.18 12.06 16.67
N SER A 920 35.35 13.09 17.50
CA SER A 920 35.81 14.41 17.08
C SER A 920 37.30 14.49 17.39
N SER A 921 38.11 14.45 16.33
CA SER A 921 39.54 14.75 16.39
C SER A 921 39.74 16.22 16.73
N ASN A 922 39.88 16.54 18.02
CA ASN A 922 40.68 17.65 18.58
C ASN A 922 40.27 17.88 20.03
N GLU A 923 40.92 17.15 20.94
CA GLU A 923 41.33 17.56 22.31
C GLU A 923 41.74 16.30 23.07
N VAL A 924 42.95 15.80 22.74
CA VAL A 924 43.63 14.79 23.55
C VAL A 924 44.55 15.53 24.51
N SER A 925 44.06 15.77 25.72
CA SER A 925 44.94 15.91 26.89
C SER A 925 44.22 15.42 28.15
N THR A 926 44.65 14.24 28.58
CA THR A 926 44.47 13.66 29.93
C THR A 926 43.04 13.34 30.38
N LEU A 927 42.52 12.20 29.92
CA LEU A 927 41.49 11.46 30.67
C LEU A 927 41.99 10.03 30.93
N ALA A 928 42.36 9.79 32.19
CA ALA A 928 42.65 8.48 32.75
C ALA A 928 41.47 7.50 32.51
N PRO A 929 41.69 6.17 32.49
CA PRO A 929 40.62 5.20 32.29
C PRO A 929 39.54 5.43 33.35
N ALA A 930 38.36 5.85 32.90
CA ALA A 930 37.22 6.11 33.76
C ALA A 930 36.82 4.79 34.43
N ARG A 931 37.22 4.62 35.70
CA ARG A 931 36.61 3.65 36.62
C ARG A 931 35.09 3.78 36.48
N HIS A 932 34.41 2.66 36.24
CA HIS A 932 32.95 2.58 36.16
C HIS A 932 32.30 3.36 37.30
N LYS A 933 31.90 4.61 37.04
CA LYS A 933 31.01 5.36 37.94
C LYS A 933 29.66 4.68 37.83
N ARG A 934 29.24 3.98 38.90
CA ARG A 934 27.87 3.48 39.06
C ARG A 934 26.91 4.64 38.74
N CYS A 935 26.18 4.52 37.65
CA CYS A 935 25.25 5.54 37.19
C CYS A 935 23.98 5.43 38.05
N THR A 936 23.87 6.28 39.07
CA THR A 936 22.65 6.44 39.88
C THR A 936 21.68 7.31 39.10
N VAL A 937 20.82 6.69 38.29
CA VAL A 937 19.66 7.36 37.68
C VAL A 937 18.55 7.38 38.73
N GLU A 938 18.16 8.58 39.19
CA GLU A 938 17.01 8.74 40.08
C GLU A 938 15.73 8.28 39.36
N LEU A 939 15.01 7.33 39.95
CA LEU A 939 13.73 6.88 39.42
C LEU A 939 12.64 7.91 39.79
N PRO A 940 11.80 8.32 38.84
CA PRO A 940 10.66 9.15 39.16
C PRO A 940 9.67 8.40 40.06
N ALA A 941 9.28 9.03 41.17
CA ALA A 941 8.45 8.45 42.22
C ALA A 941 6.93 8.75 42.07
N SER A 942 6.52 9.49 41.03
CA SER A 942 5.12 9.89 40.84
C SER A 942 4.33 8.85 40.02
N VAL A 943 3.35 8.22 40.68
CA VAL A 943 2.36 7.35 40.01
C VAL A 943 1.27 8.22 39.40
N GLN A 944 1.11 8.16 38.08
CA GLN A 944 0.05 8.84 37.36
C GLN A 944 -1.11 7.86 37.13
N THR A 945 -2.34 8.27 37.43
CA THR A 945 -3.56 7.49 37.12
C THR A 945 -4.22 8.09 35.88
N LEU A 946 -4.39 7.28 34.83
CA LEU A 946 -5.02 7.71 33.59
C LEU A 946 -6.49 7.28 33.50
N ARG A 947 -7.34 8.15 32.96
CA ARG A 947 -8.71 7.83 32.52
C ARG A 947 -8.68 7.04 31.21
N LYS A 948 -9.80 6.41 30.86
CA LYS A 948 -9.93 5.54 29.66
C LYS A 948 -9.51 6.25 28.35
N THR A 949 -9.92 7.50 28.20
CA THR A 949 -9.69 8.33 27.01
C THR A 949 -8.38 9.09 27.02
N GLU A 950 -7.66 9.10 28.16
CA GLU A 950 -6.39 9.81 28.26
C GLU A 950 -5.27 9.06 27.52
N VAL A 951 -4.35 9.85 26.96
CA VAL A 951 -3.27 9.40 26.08
C VAL A 951 -1.96 9.27 26.84
N ILE A 952 -1.15 8.28 26.46
CA ILE A 952 0.17 8.05 27.04
C ILE A 952 1.20 8.91 26.30
N ASN A 953 1.63 10.01 26.92
CA ASN A 953 2.57 10.96 26.33
C ASN A 953 4.06 10.67 26.64
N SER A 954 4.33 9.53 27.26
CA SER A 954 5.70 9.08 27.57
C SER A 954 6.22 8.05 26.56
N SER A 955 7.55 8.04 26.36
CA SER A 955 8.24 7.11 25.48
C SER A 955 8.51 5.72 26.10
N ALA A 956 8.40 5.58 27.41
CA ALA A 956 8.51 4.30 28.11
C ALA A 956 7.79 4.37 29.47
N VAL A 957 6.94 3.41 29.76
CA VAL A 957 6.10 3.40 30.97
C VAL A 957 6.02 2.01 31.59
N VAL A 958 6.07 1.96 32.92
CA VAL A 958 5.62 0.78 33.69
C VAL A 958 4.16 0.99 34.02
N ALA A 959 3.29 0.05 33.65
CA ALA A 959 1.85 0.21 33.80
C ALA A 959 1.24 -0.89 34.69
N ARG A 960 0.52 -0.48 35.73
CA ARG A 960 -0.34 -1.36 36.54
C ARG A 960 -1.79 -1.19 36.06
N ILE A 961 -2.36 -2.27 35.54
CA ILE A 961 -3.66 -2.24 34.85
C ILE A 961 -4.66 -3.11 35.61
N LEU A 962 -5.68 -2.47 36.18
CA LEU A 962 -6.74 -3.12 36.95
C LEU A 962 -7.97 -3.35 36.07
N SER A 963 -8.45 -4.59 36.07
CA SER A 963 -9.67 -5.01 35.39
C SER A 963 -10.73 -5.48 36.38
N ASN A 964 -12.00 -5.47 35.95
CA ASN A 964 -13.13 -5.93 36.75
C ASN A 964 -13.25 -7.47 36.86
N LYS A 965 -12.52 -8.23 36.03
CA LYS A 965 -12.38 -9.68 36.14
C LYS A 965 -10.98 -10.02 36.62
N ARG A 966 -10.82 -11.14 37.34
CA ARG A 966 -9.51 -11.61 37.83
C ARG A 966 -8.51 -11.71 36.66
N GLN A 967 -7.29 -11.24 36.88
CA GLN A 967 -6.18 -11.38 35.92
C GLN A 967 -5.92 -12.87 35.66
N LEU A 968 -5.82 -13.26 34.39
CA LEU A 968 -5.39 -14.60 33.99
C LEU A 968 -3.88 -14.59 33.78
N ALA A 969 -3.23 -15.55 34.45
CA ALA A 969 -1.81 -15.92 34.40
C ALA A 969 -0.81 -15.00 35.09
#